data_AF-A0A8H4ZR63-F1
#
_entry.id   AF-A0A8H4ZR63-F1
#
_cell.length_a   1.000
_cell.length_b   1.000
_cell.length_c   1.000
_cell.angle_alpha   90.00
_cell.angle_beta   90.00
_cell.angle_gamma   90.00
#
_symmetry.space_group_name_H-M   'P 1'
#
loop_
_entity.id
_entity.type
_entity.pdbx_description
1 polymer ?
#
loop_
_entity_poly.entity_id
_entity_poly.type
_entity_poly.pdbx_seq_one_letter_code
_entity_poly.pdbx_strand_id
1 'polypeptide(L)'
;MDSIRDKVIAVTGAGSGIGRSTAVQLNKQGAKLSLADLDPVGLANTVKILENERVFSLVVDVSGETQVGDWIVQTVQRFGRLDGAANIAGIFKPKSIFDSTMRDWDLMMNVNAKGFFNCLKSQIAGIVDRGGSIVTVASAAGIRALPSAPVYAASKHAVVGLCASVAAEVGSKNIRVNTVAPGFINTPMTRSTVPRGANGEASIAKKNPIARAAHPGEVAGREARNEEMDDSHSRPREPRRVAKRHQCPKPGCGKSFSRPSHLARHALNHSAVEFECPRCAASFKRRDLLGSHESAIDNSQQTIERSTSFDEGTSTEPHEGVLNTDGFDFLELGDMYHDSTFDFMHFNVTGDPHSPETLEYLSVVPGQDDLPVLLPKSLDYDLAGQSSHSIQDTPAINSSTMRTSTASQSPCPDEEHPSLQSTGARSREAIETGSNSTEVDSLCSLGRLGLNNLHLTETKRVEILGLINDMRPVYPNGTLIDGSTADLSLARMQEYIDRFFANFNSCYPMIHTPTLEILDAEPLFLLSMIVLGATYKEKEDHQLSVCLYDAMTPYIMSGLSGIKVPDLSILQAFMVLECYGMYRAGAYQRENAIIMHAFLFNAIRRLSRYHVRARIMVPDLRTDRGKDWKAFAYHEQYKRLILFIFMWDTQNVSYYSFMPSMSTQSIQVNLPCSKGLWEAKDEDAWKAIISSEGDPPMINSIVKDFIEDGGNIWCEKLDSLSLSFILHGLMSMCNDMVHFHNQSIYLGNAAQGDNDSRRRMTAALELWKTKYDACAMGTRQTIDQDSSLHEFRQENVAFLALYHTAHIVVDADIRHLQIAAGAEAIFGHVVTSAEREESTKAVMEWVRQSPDSAGHAAWHAAQMIREGLLNLRNWKANGMFHYPWCLYIGVLTTWAIVHFSQGQNDDRRGCHHSVGGDDILQTQSKALMHQTISNMASCTPATIGRDLHRCCPHGLAIEVAKYLKTVRWTAAFEAMKVLEGIVDMESL
;
A
#
# COMPACT_ATOMS: atom_id res chain seq x y z
N MET A 1 24.43 1.66 -21.72
CA MET A 1 24.24 3.06 -22.12
C MET A 1 24.56 3.13 -23.59
N ASP A 2 23.53 3.01 -24.41
CA ASP A 2 23.69 2.89 -25.84
C ASP A 2 23.94 4.27 -26.46
N SER A 3 24.83 4.30 -27.43
CA SER A 3 25.50 5.53 -27.83
C SER A 3 24.58 6.44 -28.66
N ILE A 4 24.22 7.61 -28.13
CA ILE A 4 23.53 8.69 -28.87
C ILE A 4 24.44 9.35 -29.92
N ARG A 5 25.72 8.97 -29.97
CA ARG A 5 26.71 9.49 -30.91
C ARG A 5 26.27 9.25 -32.37
N ASP A 6 26.48 10.26 -33.21
CA ASP A 6 26.18 10.27 -34.65
C ASP A 6 24.69 10.08 -35.04
N LYS A 7 23.78 9.92 -34.05
CA LYS A 7 22.31 9.96 -34.18
C LYS A 7 21.82 11.36 -34.53
N VAL A 8 20.75 11.48 -35.32
CA VAL A 8 20.15 12.77 -35.72
C VAL A 8 18.97 13.10 -34.82
N ILE A 9 19.09 14.14 -34.00
CA ILE A 9 18.04 14.57 -33.07
C ILE A 9 17.55 15.98 -33.42
N ALA A 10 16.24 16.12 -33.62
CA ALA A 10 15.58 17.42 -33.79
C ALA A 10 15.22 18.04 -32.43
N VAL A 11 15.44 19.34 -32.21
CA VAL A 11 15.20 20.02 -30.93
C VAL A 11 14.47 21.34 -31.16
N THR A 12 13.26 21.49 -30.61
CA THR A 12 12.52 22.76 -30.63
C THR A 12 12.76 23.57 -29.36
N GLY A 13 12.63 24.90 -29.41
CA GLY A 13 12.96 25.78 -28.27
C GLY A 13 14.47 25.85 -27.99
N ALA A 14 15.29 25.55 -29.00
CA ALA A 14 16.74 25.40 -28.88
C ALA A 14 17.47 26.73 -28.58
N GLY A 15 16.82 27.87 -28.75
CA GLY A 15 17.39 29.19 -28.56
C GLY A 15 17.64 29.57 -27.11
N SER A 16 16.97 28.94 -26.13
CA SER A 16 17.16 29.28 -24.71
C SER A 16 16.86 28.12 -23.74
N GLY A 17 17.06 28.39 -22.43
CA GLY A 17 16.53 27.56 -21.33
C GLY A 17 16.86 26.07 -21.43
N ILE A 18 15.80 25.24 -21.36
CA ILE A 18 15.91 23.78 -21.41
C ILE A 18 16.36 23.32 -22.80
N GLY A 19 15.83 23.88 -23.90
CA GLY A 19 16.20 23.46 -25.26
C GLY A 19 17.67 23.71 -25.59
N ARG A 20 18.22 24.89 -25.24
CA ARG A 20 19.67 25.15 -25.33
C ARG A 20 20.48 24.17 -24.48
N SER A 21 20.03 23.86 -23.27
CA SER A 21 20.71 22.90 -22.38
C SER A 21 20.75 21.48 -22.98
N THR A 22 19.62 21.00 -23.50
CA THR A 22 19.50 19.71 -24.20
C THR A 22 20.39 19.66 -25.44
N ALA A 23 20.39 20.70 -26.27
CA ALA A 23 21.27 20.78 -27.44
C ALA A 23 22.76 20.69 -27.06
N VAL A 24 23.20 21.43 -26.02
CA VAL A 24 24.58 21.38 -25.52
C VAL A 24 24.96 19.98 -25.00
N GLN A 25 24.05 19.27 -24.35
CA GLN A 25 24.36 17.93 -23.81
C GLN A 25 24.38 16.85 -24.90
N LEU A 26 23.42 16.85 -25.83
CA LEU A 26 23.40 15.93 -26.97
C LEU A 26 24.64 16.13 -27.86
N ASN A 27 25.05 17.38 -28.10
CA ASN A 27 26.27 17.69 -28.86
C ASN A 27 27.54 17.15 -28.17
N LYS A 28 27.64 17.29 -26.84
CA LYS A 28 28.76 16.73 -26.05
C LYS A 28 28.81 15.21 -26.05
N GLN A 29 27.67 14.54 -26.26
CA GLN A 29 27.59 13.09 -26.45
C GLN A 29 27.76 12.67 -27.93
N GLY A 30 28.03 13.62 -28.82
CA GLY A 30 28.38 13.39 -30.22
C GLY A 30 27.20 13.25 -31.18
N ALA A 31 25.97 13.58 -30.78
CA ALA A 31 24.82 13.60 -31.67
C ALA A 31 24.99 14.62 -32.82
N LYS A 32 24.21 14.44 -33.89
CA LYS A 32 23.93 15.44 -34.93
C LYS A 32 22.61 16.11 -34.58
N LEU A 33 22.54 17.43 -34.75
CA LEU A 33 21.43 18.22 -34.23
C LEU A 33 20.75 19.03 -35.33
N SER A 34 19.42 19.01 -35.32
CA SER A 34 18.60 19.98 -36.02
C SER A 34 17.90 20.85 -34.99
N LEU A 35 18.14 22.16 -35.03
CA LEU A 35 17.71 23.10 -33.99
C LEU A 35 16.66 24.08 -34.52
N ALA A 36 15.52 24.14 -33.85
CA ALA A 36 14.44 25.07 -34.15
C ALA A 36 14.15 25.99 -32.96
N ASP A 37 13.95 27.27 -33.26
CA ASP A 37 13.36 28.26 -32.35
C ASP A 37 12.68 29.36 -33.17
N LEU A 38 11.81 30.15 -32.53
CA LEU A 38 11.24 31.35 -33.10
C LEU A 38 12.16 32.57 -32.91
N ASP A 39 13.03 32.55 -31.90
CA ASP A 39 14.05 33.59 -31.67
C ASP A 39 15.33 33.32 -32.50
N PRO A 40 15.59 34.06 -33.59
CA PRO A 40 16.79 33.88 -34.39
C PRO A 40 18.07 34.24 -33.64
N VAL A 41 18.01 35.17 -32.68
CA VAL A 41 19.18 35.64 -31.91
C VAL A 41 19.53 34.59 -30.85
N GLY A 42 18.54 34.09 -30.11
CA GLY A 42 18.68 32.98 -29.19
C GLY A 42 19.22 31.72 -29.87
N LEU A 43 18.67 31.38 -31.05
CA LEU A 43 19.10 30.24 -31.85
C LEU A 43 20.54 30.38 -32.37
N ALA A 44 20.89 31.52 -32.97
CA ALA A 44 22.26 31.77 -33.45
C ALA A 44 23.29 31.74 -32.30
N ASN A 45 22.93 32.26 -31.12
CA ASN A 45 23.77 32.13 -29.93
C ASN A 45 23.90 30.67 -29.46
N THR A 46 22.86 29.83 -29.56
CA THR A 46 22.99 28.39 -29.30
C THR A 46 23.94 27.74 -30.32
N VAL A 47 23.80 27.99 -31.62
CA VAL A 47 24.69 27.43 -32.65
C VAL A 47 26.15 27.82 -32.38
N LYS A 48 26.40 29.08 -32.01
CA LYS A 48 27.74 29.57 -31.62
C LYS A 48 28.31 28.92 -30.34
N ILE A 49 27.48 28.33 -29.48
CA ILE A 49 27.97 27.57 -28.30
C ILE A 49 28.37 26.12 -28.67
N LEU A 50 27.94 25.62 -29.83
CA LEU A 50 28.14 24.22 -30.24
C LEU A 50 29.32 24.01 -31.21
N GLU A 51 29.74 25.07 -31.91
CA GLU A 51 30.97 25.22 -32.73
C GLU A 51 31.36 23.99 -33.57
N ASN A 52 30.40 23.33 -34.24
CA ASN A 52 30.72 22.24 -35.17
C ASN A 52 29.73 22.09 -36.33
N GLU A 53 30.17 21.35 -37.36
CA GLU A 53 29.41 21.07 -38.59
C GLU A 53 28.27 20.05 -38.41
N ARG A 54 28.07 19.51 -37.20
CA ARG A 54 27.02 18.53 -36.87
C ARG A 54 25.68 19.19 -36.55
N VAL A 55 25.64 20.53 -36.54
CA VAL A 55 24.44 21.34 -36.27
C VAL A 55 23.85 21.88 -37.57
N PHE A 56 22.55 21.67 -37.74
CA PHE A 56 21.67 22.41 -38.65
C PHE A 56 20.71 23.24 -37.80
N SER A 57 20.30 24.41 -38.26
CA SER A 57 19.39 25.29 -37.53
C SER A 57 18.48 26.08 -38.45
N LEU A 58 17.20 26.16 -38.11
CA LEU A 58 16.19 26.90 -38.86
C LEU A 58 15.29 27.69 -37.91
N VAL A 59 14.85 28.88 -38.32
CA VAL A 59 13.85 29.65 -37.57
C VAL A 59 12.48 29.08 -37.90
N VAL A 60 11.72 28.65 -36.88
CA VAL A 60 10.46 27.90 -37.03
C VAL A 60 9.46 28.32 -35.96
N ASP A 61 8.29 28.80 -36.37
CA ASP A 61 7.11 28.85 -35.51
C ASP A 61 6.48 27.46 -35.45
N VAL A 62 6.58 26.79 -34.30
CA VAL A 62 6.02 25.44 -34.12
C VAL A 62 4.51 25.38 -34.31
N SER A 63 3.77 26.48 -34.15
CA SER A 63 2.32 26.53 -34.36
C SER A 63 1.89 26.48 -35.84
N GLY A 64 2.84 26.73 -36.75
CA GLY A 64 2.69 26.62 -38.20
C GLY A 64 3.09 25.24 -38.71
N GLU A 65 2.10 24.41 -39.07
CA GLU A 65 2.29 23.02 -39.51
C GLU A 65 3.26 22.89 -40.70
N THR A 66 3.17 23.78 -41.69
CA THR A 66 4.06 23.78 -42.87
C THR A 66 5.51 24.03 -42.50
N GLN A 67 5.79 25.03 -41.64
CA GLN A 67 7.16 25.34 -41.21
C GLN A 67 7.81 24.17 -40.47
N VAL A 68 7.03 23.44 -39.66
CA VAL A 68 7.50 22.24 -38.95
C VAL A 68 7.72 21.08 -39.92
N GLY A 69 6.85 20.89 -40.91
CA GLY A 69 7.03 19.93 -41.99
C GLY A 69 8.30 20.20 -42.81
N ASP A 70 8.45 21.41 -43.33
CA ASP A 70 9.60 21.86 -44.12
C ASP A 70 10.92 21.74 -43.34
N TRP A 71 10.90 22.01 -42.03
CA TRP A 71 12.04 21.84 -41.14
C TRP A 71 12.47 20.38 -41.00
N ILE A 72 11.52 19.45 -40.82
CA ILE A 72 11.84 18.01 -40.74
C ILE A 72 12.27 17.46 -42.10
N VAL A 73 11.65 17.88 -43.20
CA VAL A 73 12.09 17.52 -44.56
C VAL A 73 13.53 17.97 -44.81
N GLN A 74 13.87 19.22 -44.50
CA GLN A 74 15.25 19.73 -44.59
C GLN A 74 16.21 19.01 -43.64
N THR A 75 15.75 18.60 -42.45
CA THR A 75 16.55 17.81 -41.49
C THR A 75 16.93 16.45 -42.08
N VAL A 76 15.95 15.73 -42.66
CA VAL A 76 16.18 14.43 -43.30
C VAL A 76 17.05 14.59 -44.55
N GLN A 77 16.84 15.63 -45.38
CA GLN A 77 17.71 15.94 -46.51
C GLN A 77 19.16 16.25 -46.09
N ARG A 78 19.35 17.01 -45.00
CA ARG A 78 20.67 17.48 -44.53
C ARG A 78 21.52 16.36 -43.90
N PHE A 79 20.90 15.39 -43.23
CA PHE A 79 21.59 14.33 -42.49
C PHE A 79 21.30 12.90 -42.96
N GLY A 80 20.39 12.71 -43.91
CA GLY A 80 19.99 11.41 -44.48
C GLY A 80 19.03 10.58 -43.61
N ARG A 81 18.62 11.07 -42.44
CA ARG A 81 17.76 10.36 -41.46
C ARG A 81 17.26 11.30 -40.36
N LEU A 82 16.26 10.84 -39.60
CA LEU A 82 15.93 11.31 -38.26
C LEU A 82 15.94 10.10 -37.30
N ASP A 83 16.52 10.22 -36.10
CA ASP A 83 16.52 9.16 -35.07
C ASP A 83 15.59 9.47 -33.89
N GLY A 84 15.22 10.74 -33.71
CA GLY A 84 14.45 11.17 -32.56
C GLY A 84 14.31 12.68 -32.46
N ALA A 85 13.58 13.12 -31.44
CA ALA A 85 13.33 14.54 -31.22
C ALA A 85 13.15 14.91 -29.74
N ALA A 86 13.39 16.18 -29.43
CA ALA A 86 13.14 16.80 -28.14
C ALA A 86 12.25 18.04 -28.34
N ASN A 87 10.96 17.90 -28.04
CA ASN A 87 9.95 18.94 -28.21
C ASN A 87 9.85 19.78 -26.94
N ILE A 88 10.48 20.96 -26.95
CA ILE A 88 10.70 21.81 -25.75
C ILE A 88 10.16 23.24 -25.94
N ALA A 89 9.87 23.66 -27.18
CA ALA A 89 9.25 24.97 -27.47
C ALA A 89 7.94 25.15 -26.67
N GLY A 90 7.74 26.33 -26.09
CA GLY A 90 6.55 26.60 -25.30
C GLY A 90 6.58 27.99 -24.67
N ILE A 91 5.43 28.42 -24.16
CA ILE A 91 5.23 29.72 -23.52
C ILE A 91 4.40 29.59 -22.24
N PHE A 92 4.66 30.51 -21.31
CA PHE A 92 3.96 30.62 -20.04
C PHE A 92 3.45 32.06 -19.85
N LYS A 93 2.17 32.20 -19.53
CA LYS A 93 1.53 33.47 -19.17
C LYS A 93 0.60 33.24 -17.96
N PRO A 94 1.05 33.49 -16.72
CA PRO A 94 0.20 33.37 -15.54
C PRO A 94 -0.87 34.47 -15.53
N LYS A 95 -2.12 34.05 -15.33
CA LYS A 95 -3.35 34.85 -15.25
C LYS A 95 -4.39 34.03 -14.47
N SER A 96 -5.27 34.66 -13.68
CA SER A 96 -6.41 33.92 -13.11
C SER A 96 -7.39 33.50 -14.21
N ILE A 97 -8.38 32.67 -13.88
CA ILE A 97 -9.47 32.35 -14.81
C ILE A 97 -10.25 33.61 -15.22
N PHE A 98 -10.38 34.58 -14.32
CA PHE A 98 -11.10 35.85 -14.55
C PHE A 98 -10.30 36.84 -15.42
N ASP A 99 -8.96 36.79 -15.40
CA ASP A 99 -8.10 37.67 -16.20
C ASP A 99 -7.73 37.10 -17.59
N SER A 100 -8.04 35.82 -17.81
CA SER A 100 -7.67 35.07 -19.01
C SER A 100 -8.60 35.41 -20.17
N THR A 101 -8.03 35.88 -21.28
CA THR A 101 -8.80 36.17 -22.50
C THR A 101 -8.76 34.98 -23.47
N MET A 102 -9.73 34.88 -24.38
CA MET A 102 -9.64 33.92 -25.49
C MET A 102 -8.35 34.06 -26.30
N ARG A 103 -7.81 35.27 -26.44
CA ARG A 103 -6.51 35.49 -27.09
C ARG A 103 -5.33 34.91 -26.30
N ASP A 104 -5.40 34.81 -24.98
CA ASP A 104 -4.41 34.10 -24.17
C ASP A 104 -4.58 32.58 -24.28
N TRP A 105 -5.83 32.09 -24.34
CA TRP A 105 -6.17 30.69 -24.63
C TRP A 105 -5.63 30.25 -25.99
N ASP A 106 -6.03 30.92 -27.07
CA ASP A 106 -5.62 30.60 -28.43
C ASP A 106 -4.10 30.62 -28.56
N LEU A 107 -3.43 31.62 -27.98
CA LEU A 107 -1.97 31.73 -28.04
C LEU A 107 -1.28 30.58 -27.30
N MET A 108 -1.69 30.25 -26.07
CA MET A 108 -1.09 29.16 -25.31
C MET A 108 -1.40 27.79 -25.93
N MET A 109 -2.62 27.56 -26.42
CA MET A 109 -2.99 26.30 -27.08
C MET A 109 -2.31 26.12 -28.44
N ASN A 110 -2.21 27.16 -29.27
CA ASN A 110 -1.54 27.07 -30.58
C ASN A 110 -0.04 26.78 -30.43
N VAL A 111 0.64 27.32 -29.42
CA VAL A 111 2.08 27.07 -29.20
C VAL A 111 2.32 25.78 -28.42
N ASN A 112 1.71 25.62 -27.24
CA ASN A 112 2.07 24.52 -26.32
C ASN A 112 1.46 23.17 -26.74
N ALA A 113 0.24 23.15 -27.29
CA ALA A 113 -0.46 21.91 -27.62
C ALA A 113 -0.41 21.61 -29.13
N LYS A 114 -0.97 22.49 -29.97
CA LYS A 114 -0.95 22.35 -31.43
C LYS A 114 0.49 22.34 -31.98
N GLY A 115 1.39 23.15 -31.42
CA GLY A 115 2.79 23.14 -31.81
C GLY A 115 3.48 21.80 -31.60
N PHE A 116 3.13 21.08 -30.53
CA PHE A 116 3.64 19.73 -30.28
C PHE A 116 2.93 18.66 -31.13
N PHE A 117 1.64 18.83 -31.45
CA PHE A 117 0.95 18.01 -32.46
C PHE A 117 1.64 18.10 -33.83
N ASN A 118 1.91 19.32 -34.31
CA ASN A 118 2.65 19.55 -35.56
C ASN A 118 4.02 18.84 -35.52
N CYS A 119 4.76 19.02 -34.42
CA CYS A 119 6.08 18.39 -34.24
C CYS A 119 5.99 16.86 -34.28
N LEU A 120 5.09 16.25 -33.50
CA LEU A 120 4.89 14.79 -33.48
C LEU A 120 4.55 14.26 -34.88
N LYS A 121 3.55 14.86 -35.54
CA LYS A 121 3.11 14.47 -36.89
C LYS A 121 4.25 14.47 -37.89
N SER A 122 5.02 15.56 -37.98
CA SER A 122 6.14 15.68 -38.92
C SER A 122 7.33 14.80 -38.54
N GLN A 123 7.67 14.67 -37.25
CA GLN A 123 8.80 13.88 -36.78
C GLN A 123 8.57 12.38 -36.94
N ILE A 124 7.35 11.89 -36.68
CA ILE A 124 6.96 10.49 -36.90
C ILE A 124 7.02 10.15 -38.39
N ALA A 125 6.57 11.05 -39.27
CA ALA A 125 6.71 10.89 -40.72
C ALA A 125 8.16 10.97 -41.23
N GLY A 126 9.07 11.61 -40.48
CA GLY A 126 10.49 11.72 -40.80
C GLY A 126 11.38 10.58 -40.28
N ILE A 127 10.86 9.70 -39.41
CA ILE A 127 11.57 8.53 -38.87
C ILE A 127 11.24 7.31 -39.75
N VAL A 128 12.26 6.69 -40.33
CA VAL A 128 12.11 5.64 -41.36
C VAL A 128 12.72 4.31 -40.90
N ASP A 129 11.92 3.25 -40.96
CA ASP A 129 12.23 1.80 -40.91
C ASP A 129 13.09 1.25 -39.75
N ARG A 130 13.56 2.07 -38.82
CA ARG A 130 14.53 1.67 -37.77
C ARG A 130 14.13 2.06 -36.35
N GLY A 131 12.87 2.44 -36.16
CA GLY A 131 12.36 3.00 -34.91
C GLY A 131 12.97 4.36 -34.57
N GLY A 132 12.56 4.92 -33.42
CA GLY A 132 13.01 6.24 -32.99
C GLY A 132 12.60 6.62 -31.57
N SER A 133 13.05 7.78 -31.10
CA SER A 133 12.81 8.26 -29.73
C SER A 133 12.42 9.74 -29.70
N ILE A 134 11.15 10.04 -29.42
CA ILE A 134 10.65 11.40 -29.22
C ILE A 134 10.40 11.64 -27.72
N VAL A 135 10.86 12.78 -27.23
CA VAL A 135 10.65 13.24 -25.86
C VAL A 135 10.02 14.64 -25.89
N THR A 136 8.91 14.82 -25.19
CA THR A 136 8.15 16.07 -25.16
C THR A 136 8.15 16.67 -23.75
N VAL A 137 8.36 17.98 -23.63
CA VAL A 137 8.41 18.67 -22.32
C VAL A 137 7.07 19.31 -21.99
N ALA A 138 6.31 18.63 -21.13
CA ALA A 138 5.09 19.14 -20.55
C ALA A 138 5.39 20.11 -19.39
N SER A 139 4.87 19.85 -18.20
CA SER A 139 5.14 20.53 -16.94
C SER A 139 4.52 19.70 -15.82
N ALA A 140 4.96 19.87 -14.57
CA ALA A 140 4.16 19.43 -13.42
C ALA A 140 2.73 20.01 -13.47
N ALA A 141 2.52 21.21 -14.03
CA ALA A 141 1.19 21.77 -14.26
C ALA A 141 0.36 21.05 -15.36
N GLY A 142 0.90 20.02 -15.99
CA GLY A 142 0.18 19.09 -16.88
C GLY A 142 -0.27 17.80 -16.20
N ILE A 143 0.04 17.62 -14.91
CA ILE A 143 -0.33 16.46 -14.06
C ILE A 143 -0.71 16.90 -12.62
N ARG A 144 -1.09 18.17 -12.44
CA ARG A 144 -1.70 18.71 -11.21
C ARG A 144 -2.23 20.12 -11.46
N ALA A 145 -3.17 20.55 -10.63
CA ALA A 145 -3.68 21.91 -10.64
C ALA A 145 -2.56 22.97 -10.45
N LEU A 146 -2.64 24.06 -11.22
CA LEU A 146 -1.82 25.26 -11.04
C LEU A 146 -2.73 26.50 -10.90
N PRO A 147 -3.08 26.89 -9.66
CA PRO A 147 -3.75 28.16 -9.40
C PRO A 147 -2.99 29.34 -10.03
N SER A 148 -3.71 30.35 -10.51
CA SER A 148 -3.20 31.51 -11.29
C SER A 148 -2.57 31.20 -12.66
N ALA A 149 -2.75 29.99 -13.22
CA ALA A 149 -2.44 29.72 -14.63
C ALA A 149 -3.26 28.55 -15.25
N PRO A 150 -4.61 28.56 -15.18
CA PRO A 150 -5.44 27.44 -15.62
C PRO A 150 -5.30 27.14 -17.12
N VAL A 151 -5.17 28.17 -17.95
CA VAL A 151 -4.98 28.03 -19.41
C VAL A 151 -3.65 27.34 -19.74
N TYR A 152 -2.58 27.68 -19.03
CA TYR A 152 -1.29 26.99 -19.18
C TYR A 152 -1.39 25.54 -18.73
N ALA A 153 -2.05 25.29 -17.60
CA ALA A 153 -2.27 23.94 -17.10
C ALA A 153 -3.04 23.08 -18.12
N ALA A 154 -4.17 23.57 -18.65
CA ALA A 154 -4.92 22.90 -19.71
C ALA A 154 -4.04 22.61 -20.94
N SER A 155 -3.25 23.59 -21.39
CA SER A 155 -2.32 23.41 -22.52
C SER A 155 -1.25 22.35 -22.29
N LYS A 156 -0.88 22.06 -21.02
CA LYS A 156 0.09 21.03 -20.66
C LYS A 156 -0.54 19.67 -20.35
N HIS A 157 -1.78 19.61 -19.87
CA HIS A 157 -2.56 18.36 -19.81
C HIS A 157 -2.89 17.83 -21.23
N ALA A 158 -3.18 18.73 -22.18
CA ALA A 158 -3.39 18.36 -23.58
C ALA A 158 -2.15 17.71 -24.22
N VAL A 159 -0.94 18.20 -23.90
CA VAL A 159 0.33 17.59 -24.33
C VAL A 159 0.55 16.21 -23.72
N VAL A 160 0.22 16.09 -22.44
CA VAL A 160 0.32 14.87 -21.63
C VAL A 160 -0.53 13.76 -22.26
N GLY A 161 -1.84 13.99 -22.45
CA GLY A 161 -2.72 13.03 -23.13
C GLY A 161 -2.30 12.72 -24.58
N LEU A 162 -2.01 13.75 -25.39
CA LEU A 162 -1.60 13.58 -26.79
C LEU A 162 -0.38 12.66 -26.94
N CYS A 163 0.63 12.82 -26.09
CA CYS A 163 1.84 12.00 -26.17
C CYS A 163 1.58 10.54 -25.77
N ALA A 164 0.65 10.28 -24.83
CA ALA A 164 0.26 8.92 -24.46
C ALA A 164 -0.50 8.21 -25.58
N SER A 165 -1.52 8.87 -26.16
CA SER A 165 -2.28 8.30 -27.29
C SER A 165 -1.39 8.01 -28.50
N VAL A 166 -0.49 8.93 -28.86
CA VAL A 166 0.44 8.75 -29.98
C VAL A 166 1.46 7.64 -29.68
N ALA A 167 1.94 7.50 -28.43
CA ALA A 167 2.85 6.41 -28.05
C ALA A 167 2.22 5.02 -28.27
N ALA A 168 0.94 4.87 -27.95
CA ALA A 168 0.19 3.64 -28.21
C ALA A 168 0.02 3.38 -29.73
N GLU A 169 -0.26 4.42 -30.52
CA GLU A 169 -0.41 4.31 -31.98
C GLU A 169 0.88 3.87 -32.69
N VAL A 170 2.03 4.46 -32.33
CA VAL A 170 3.30 4.27 -33.08
C VAL A 170 4.28 3.28 -32.46
N GLY A 171 3.93 2.64 -31.34
CA GLY A 171 4.77 1.60 -30.72
C GLY A 171 5.05 0.41 -31.67
N SER A 172 4.08 0.05 -32.50
CA SER A 172 4.21 -0.96 -33.58
C SER A 172 5.27 -0.62 -34.63
N LYS A 173 5.59 0.67 -34.81
CA LYS A 173 6.62 1.20 -35.72
C LYS A 173 8.00 1.29 -35.02
N ASN A 174 8.13 0.75 -33.81
CA ASN A 174 9.29 0.88 -32.92
C ASN A 174 9.67 2.36 -32.61
N ILE A 175 8.67 3.25 -32.63
CA ILE A 175 8.85 4.66 -32.25
C ILE A 175 8.35 4.83 -30.82
N ARG A 176 9.23 5.29 -29.93
CA ARG A 176 8.88 5.60 -28.53
C ARG A 176 8.61 7.08 -28.39
N VAL A 177 7.39 7.45 -27.98
CA VAL A 177 7.02 8.84 -27.61
C VAL A 177 6.88 8.90 -26.08
N ASN A 178 7.46 9.90 -25.43
CA ASN A 178 7.52 10.00 -23.97
C ASN A 178 7.38 11.47 -23.50
N THR A 179 6.87 11.69 -22.29
CA THR A 179 6.62 13.02 -21.74
C THR A 179 7.43 13.27 -20.46
N VAL A 180 8.23 14.33 -20.42
CA VAL A 180 8.87 14.82 -19.19
C VAL A 180 8.03 15.96 -18.63
N ALA A 181 7.77 15.95 -17.31
CA ALA A 181 6.94 16.94 -16.62
C ALA A 181 7.76 17.75 -15.57
N PRO A 182 8.55 18.77 -15.96
CA PRO A 182 9.41 19.48 -15.03
C PRO A 182 8.63 20.30 -13.98
N GLY A 183 9.19 20.37 -12.77
CA GLY A 183 8.80 21.35 -11.74
C GLY A 183 9.27 22.77 -12.06
N PHE A 184 9.50 23.60 -11.03
CA PHE A 184 9.96 24.97 -11.26
C PHE A 184 11.45 25.02 -11.65
N ILE A 185 11.72 25.28 -12.95
CA ILE A 185 13.07 25.35 -13.53
C ILE A 185 13.50 26.81 -13.66
N ASN A 186 14.73 27.15 -13.29
CA ASN A 186 15.32 28.49 -13.47
C ASN A 186 15.65 28.75 -14.95
N THR A 187 14.78 29.45 -15.66
CA THR A 187 14.90 29.77 -17.11
C THR A 187 14.54 31.23 -17.37
N PRO A 188 14.89 31.81 -18.54
CA PRO A 188 14.39 33.13 -18.93
C PRO A 188 12.86 33.26 -18.87
N MET A 189 12.11 32.20 -19.22
CA MET A 189 10.65 32.13 -19.19
C MET A 189 10.06 32.26 -17.78
N THR A 190 10.74 31.72 -16.76
CA THR A 190 10.26 31.69 -15.37
C THR A 190 10.81 32.81 -14.52
N ARG A 191 11.98 33.39 -14.86
CA ARG A 191 12.58 34.54 -14.14
C ARG A 191 11.66 35.76 -14.15
N SER A 192 10.92 35.99 -15.23
CA SER A 192 9.94 37.08 -15.35
C SER A 192 8.70 36.92 -14.47
N THR A 193 8.48 35.74 -13.87
CA THR A 193 7.31 35.46 -13.00
C THR A 193 7.68 35.34 -11.52
N VAL A 194 8.92 35.68 -11.13
CA VAL A 194 9.36 35.72 -9.72
C VAL A 194 9.47 37.19 -9.28
N PRO A 195 8.83 37.59 -8.16
CA PRO A 195 9.04 38.92 -7.58
C PRO A 195 10.52 39.15 -7.22
N ARG A 196 11.08 40.30 -7.61
CA ARG A 196 12.49 40.63 -7.32
C ARG A 196 12.69 40.86 -5.82
N GLY A 197 13.64 40.14 -5.22
CA GLY A 197 14.02 40.23 -3.80
C GLY A 197 13.90 38.90 -3.07
N ALA A 198 14.49 38.80 -1.87
CA ALA A 198 14.64 37.55 -1.11
C ALA A 198 13.32 36.77 -0.87
N ASN A 199 12.19 37.49 -0.79
CA ASN A 199 10.86 36.89 -0.60
C ASN A 199 10.43 35.99 -1.77
N GLY A 200 10.89 36.26 -3.00
CA GLY A 200 10.56 35.47 -4.19
C GLY A 200 11.22 34.09 -4.16
N GLU A 201 12.51 34.05 -3.87
CA GLU A 201 13.30 32.81 -3.81
C GLU A 201 12.90 31.95 -2.61
N ALA A 202 12.66 32.57 -1.44
CA ALA A 202 12.12 31.88 -0.27
C ALA A 202 10.73 31.27 -0.52
N SER A 203 9.89 31.88 -1.37
CA SER A 203 8.58 31.32 -1.76
C SER A 203 8.70 30.08 -2.64
N ILE A 204 9.75 29.99 -3.48
CA ILE A 204 10.05 28.80 -4.28
C ILE A 204 10.65 27.71 -3.38
N ALA A 205 11.56 28.06 -2.48
CA ALA A 205 12.16 27.13 -1.52
C ALA A 205 11.10 26.45 -0.64
N LYS A 206 10.11 27.19 -0.13
CA LYS A 206 8.99 26.63 0.66
C LYS A 206 8.02 25.73 -0.14
N LYS A 207 8.08 25.70 -1.47
CA LYS A 207 7.13 24.96 -2.33
C LYS A 207 7.74 23.75 -3.05
N ASN A 208 9.05 23.56 -2.96
CA ASN A 208 9.77 22.44 -3.55
C ASN A 208 10.50 21.66 -2.43
N PRO A 209 10.35 20.33 -2.29
CA PRO A 209 11.08 19.55 -1.27
C PRO A 209 12.62 19.66 -1.34
N ILE A 210 13.17 19.95 -2.52
CA ILE A 210 14.61 20.16 -2.76
C ILE A 210 15.04 21.61 -2.41
N ALA A 211 14.14 22.44 -1.88
CA ALA A 211 14.35 23.81 -1.37
C ALA A 211 14.93 24.84 -2.37
N ARG A 212 14.91 24.55 -3.68
CA ARG A 212 15.38 25.46 -4.74
C ARG A 212 14.59 25.28 -6.04
N ALA A 213 14.82 26.18 -7.00
CA ALA A 213 14.54 25.91 -8.40
C ALA A 213 15.54 24.88 -8.96
N ALA A 214 15.08 24.03 -9.89
CA ALA A 214 15.98 23.16 -10.64
C ALA A 214 16.66 23.90 -11.80
N HIS A 215 17.85 23.47 -12.17
CA HIS A 215 18.63 24.06 -13.26
C HIS A 215 18.28 23.38 -14.60
N PRO A 216 18.26 24.08 -15.75
CA PRO A 216 17.99 23.46 -17.05
C PRO A 216 18.96 22.33 -17.44
N GLY A 217 20.14 22.27 -16.81
CA GLY A 217 21.08 21.16 -16.93
C GLY A 217 20.53 19.83 -16.37
N GLU A 218 19.77 19.88 -15.28
CA GLU A 218 19.25 18.70 -14.59
C GLU A 218 18.15 18.02 -15.42
N VAL A 219 17.21 18.80 -15.99
CA VAL A 219 16.18 18.31 -16.92
C VAL A 219 16.79 17.70 -18.19
N ALA A 220 17.95 18.20 -18.62
CA ALA A 220 18.67 17.73 -19.80
C ALA A 220 19.71 16.62 -19.53
N GLY A 221 19.83 16.15 -18.28
CA GLY A 221 20.63 14.96 -17.92
C GLY A 221 22.04 15.18 -17.32
N ARG A 222 22.39 16.39 -16.86
CA ARG A 222 23.71 16.71 -16.25
C ARG A 222 23.63 16.68 -14.72
N GLU A 223 24.58 15.97 -14.08
CA GLU A 223 24.88 16.15 -12.66
C GLU A 223 25.16 17.62 -12.34
N ALA A 224 24.38 18.20 -11.42
CA ALA A 224 24.59 19.57 -10.96
C ALA A 224 25.86 19.66 -10.09
N ARG A 225 26.97 20.10 -10.69
CA ARG A 225 28.07 20.75 -9.97
C ARG A 225 27.86 22.25 -10.04
N ASN A 226 27.90 22.92 -8.89
CA ASN A 226 27.78 24.36 -8.81
C ASN A 226 29.07 25.01 -9.34
N GLU A 227 28.97 25.56 -10.54
CA GLU A 227 29.96 26.44 -11.17
C GLU A 227 29.25 27.75 -11.49
N GLU A 228 29.05 28.59 -10.48
CA GLU A 228 28.72 30.01 -10.69
C GLU A 228 30.02 30.77 -10.95
N MET A 229 30.02 31.66 -11.94
CA MET A 229 31.13 32.58 -12.17
C MET A 229 31.06 33.71 -11.14
N ASP A 230 32.03 33.74 -10.23
CA ASP A 230 32.43 34.96 -9.54
C ASP A 230 33.98 35.04 -9.52
N ASP A 231 34.51 36.23 -9.75
CA ASP A 231 35.86 36.42 -10.30
C ASP A 231 36.83 37.01 -9.27
N SER A 232 37.05 36.30 -8.15
CA SER A 232 38.20 36.58 -7.27
C SER A 232 38.65 35.44 -6.33
N HIS A 233 39.94 35.07 -6.47
CA HIS A 233 40.86 34.76 -5.37
C HIS A 233 40.43 33.74 -4.28
N SER A 234 40.34 32.45 -4.63
CA SER A 234 40.76 31.38 -3.68
C SER A 234 41.24 30.11 -4.40
N ARG A 235 42.05 29.28 -3.71
CA ARG A 235 42.73 28.10 -4.31
C ARG A 235 41.75 26.93 -4.54
N PRO A 236 41.99 26.07 -5.54
CA PRO A 236 41.14 24.91 -5.79
C PRO A 236 41.08 23.96 -4.58
N ARG A 237 39.86 23.57 -4.18
CA ARG A 237 39.65 22.43 -3.29
C ARG A 237 39.45 21.17 -4.13
N GLU A 238 40.27 20.16 -3.89
CA GLU A 238 40.10 18.85 -4.51
C GLU A 238 38.73 18.22 -4.19
N PRO A 239 38.18 17.39 -5.10
CA PRO A 239 36.90 16.72 -4.84
C PRO A 239 37.02 15.79 -3.63
N ARG A 240 36.10 15.93 -2.66
CA ARG A 240 35.94 15.00 -1.53
C ARG A 240 35.64 13.59 -2.02
N ARG A 241 36.68 12.80 -2.28
CA ARG A 241 36.58 11.34 -2.40
C ARG A 241 35.95 10.81 -1.12
N VAL A 242 34.89 10.00 -1.24
CA VAL A 242 34.32 9.28 -0.11
C VAL A 242 35.43 8.45 0.53
N ALA A 243 35.73 8.71 1.81
CA ALA A 243 36.84 8.08 2.50
C ALA A 243 36.65 6.55 2.51
N LYS A 244 37.59 5.83 1.88
CA LYS A 244 37.57 4.37 1.78
C LYS A 244 38.03 3.73 3.09
N ARG A 245 37.21 3.87 4.14
CA ARG A 245 37.51 3.48 5.53
C ARG A 245 37.76 1.97 5.72
N HIS A 246 37.34 1.13 4.77
CA HIS A 246 37.43 -0.33 4.88
C HIS A 246 38.52 -0.86 3.94
N GLN A 247 39.75 -0.96 4.43
CA GLN A 247 40.90 -1.51 3.69
C GLN A 247 40.96 -3.03 3.82
N CYS A 248 41.41 -3.73 2.77
CA CYS A 248 41.62 -5.17 2.82
C CYS A 248 42.81 -5.51 3.73
N PRO A 249 42.63 -6.35 4.76
CA PRO A 249 43.69 -6.67 5.73
C PRO A 249 44.75 -7.65 5.20
N LYS A 250 44.55 -8.27 4.03
CA LYS A 250 45.53 -9.24 3.49
C LYS A 250 46.77 -8.52 2.95
N PRO A 251 48.00 -8.93 3.36
CA PRO A 251 49.25 -8.37 2.86
C PRO A 251 49.31 -8.32 1.33
N GLY A 252 49.86 -7.23 0.79
CA GLY A 252 50.01 -7.02 -0.66
C GLY A 252 48.73 -6.65 -1.43
N CYS A 253 47.53 -6.72 -0.84
CA CYS A 253 46.30 -6.47 -1.59
C CYS A 253 46.06 -4.98 -1.93
N GLY A 254 46.27 -4.06 -0.98
CA GLY A 254 46.12 -2.61 -1.17
C GLY A 254 44.71 -2.07 -1.46
N LYS A 255 43.71 -2.92 -1.77
CA LYS A 255 42.35 -2.48 -2.12
C LYS A 255 41.57 -1.97 -0.90
N SER A 256 40.84 -0.87 -1.08
CA SER A 256 40.01 -0.25 -0.04
C SER A 256 38.64 0.20 -0.57
N PHE A 257 37.65 0.19 0.33
CA PHE A 257 36.22 0.26 0.04
C PHE A 257 35.51 1.27 0.95
N SER A 258 34.37 1.78 0.48
CA SER A 258 33.52 2.75 1.19
C SER A 258 32.43 2.10 2.06
N ARG A 259 32.25 0.78 1.99
CA ARG A 259 31.25 0.01 2.76
C ARG A 259 31.86 -1.30 3.31
N PRO A 260 31.50 -1.76 4.52
CA PRO A 260 31.96 -3.04 5.08
C PRO A 260 31.61 -4.25 4.20
N SER A 261 30.38 -4.31 3.69
CA SER A 261 29.90 -5.41 2.83
C SER A 261 30.70 -5.57 1.53
N HIS A 262 31.24 -4.47 0.99
CA HIS A 262 32.12 -4.51 -0.19
C HIS A 262 33.52 -5.01 0.17
N LEU A 263 34.01 -4.73 1.39
CA LEU A 263 35.24 -5.34 1.91
C LEU A 263 35.03 -6.85 2.16
N ALA A 264 33.94 -7.26 2.79
CA ALA A 264 33.62 -8.67 3.02
C ALA A 264 33.52 -9.46 1.70
N ARG A 265 32.72 -8.97 0.73
CA ARG A 265 32.62 -9.56 -0.62
C ARG A 265 33.95 -9.50 -1.40
N HIS A 266 34.85 -8.58 -1.07
CA HIS A 266 36.20 -8.57 -1.61
C HIS A 266 37.13 -9.60 -0.94
N ALA A 267 37.02 -9.81 0.37
CA ALA A 267 37.81 -10.81 1.11
C ALA A 267 37.65 -12.23 0.53
N LEU A 268 36.49 -12.54 -0.06
CA LEU A 268 36.23 -13.79 -0.78
C LEU A 268 37.12 -14.00 -2.03
N ASN A 269 37.82 -12.99 -2.55
CA ASN A 269 38.81 -13.17 -3.63
C ASN A 269 40.20 -13.59 -3.09
N HIS A 270 40.33 -13.74 -1.77
CA HIS A 270 41.58 -13.98 -1.06
C HIS A 270 41.63 -15.33 -0.33
N SER A 271 40.60 -16.16 -0.50
CA SER A 271 40.70 -17.60 -0.28
C SER A 271 41.88 -18.19 -1.07
N ALA A 272 42.42 -19.31 -0.59
CA ALA A 272 43.39 -20.11 -1.35
C ALA A 272 42.71 -21.16 -2.25
N VAL A 273 41.38 -21.21 -2.25
CA VAL A 273 40.56 -22.14 -3.03
C VAL A 273 40.25 -21.50 -4.38
N GLU A 274 40.78 -22.11 -5.44
CA GLU A 274 40.29 -21.89 -6.80
C GLU A 274 39.25 -22.95 -7.13
N PHE A 275 38.16 -22.53 -7.75
CA PHE A 275 37.05 -23.37 -8.19
C PHE A 275 37.21 -23.59 -9.70
N GLU A 276 37.62 -24.79 -10.10
CA GLU A 276 37.73 -25.16 -11.52
C GLU A 276 36.39 -25.66 -12.05
N CYS A 277 36.01 -25.23 -13.26
CA CYS A 277 34.83 -25.74 -13.93
C CYS A 277 35.08 -27.17 -14.45
N PRO A 278 34.30 -28.18 -14.03
CA PRO A 278 34.54 -29.59 -14.41
C PRO A 278 34.29 -29.87 -15.89
N ARG A 279 33.70 -28.93 -16.64
CA ARG A 279 33.39 -29.05 -18.08
C ARG A 279 34.44 -28.42 -19.01
N CYS A 280 35.27 -27.49 -18.51
CA CYS A 280 36.24 -26.75 -19.34
C CYS A 280 37.59 -26.46 -18.67
N ALA A 281 37.77 -26.85 -17.41
CA ALA A 281 38.95 -26.60 -16.56
C ALA A 281 39.33 -25.12 -16.35
N ALA A 282 38.43 -24.16 -16.62
CA ALA A 282 38.67 -22.75 -16.29
C ALA A 282 38.60 -22.54 -14.76
N SER A 283 39.63 -21.92 -14.16
CA SER A 283 39.70 -21.68 -12.71
C SER A 283 39.16 -20.30 -12.30
N PHE A 284 38.39 -20.27 -11.20
CA PHE A 284 37.76 -19.07 -10.66
C PHE A 284 38.06 -18.91 -9.18
N LYS A 285 38.48 -17.72 -8.74
CA LYS A 285 38.75 -17.45 -7.31
C LYS A 285 37.49 -17.27 -6.45
N ARG A 286 36.29 -17.45 -7.01
CA ARG A 286 35.01 -17.42 -6.29
C ARG A 286 33.98 -18.33 -6.95
N ARG A 287 33.13 -18.98 -6.15
CA ARG A 287 32.10 -19.92 -6.61
C ARG A 287 30.94 -19.26 -7.39
N ASP A 288 30.65 -17.98 -7.13
CA ASP A 288 29.62 -17.22 -7.87
C ASP A 288 30.06 -16.89 -9.32
N LEU A 289 31.35 -16.69 -9.55
CA LEU A 289 31.93 -16.54 -10.88
C LEU A 289 31.97 -17.86 -11.63
N LEU A 290 32.25 -18.97 -10.93
CA LEU A 290 32.16 -20.31 -11.52
C LEU A 290 30.72 -20.64 -11.96
N GLY A 291 29.73 -20.50 -11.07
CA GLY A 291 28.33 -20.78 -11.43
C GLY A 291 27.84 -19.92 -12.60
N SER A 292 28.23 -18.63 -12.65
CA SER A 292 27.94 -17.73 -13.78
C SER A 292 28.57 -18.21 -15.11
N HIS A 293 29.70 -18.93 -15.04
CA HIS A 293 30.39 -19.50 -16.20
C HIS A 293 29.80 -20.85 -16.61
N GLU A 294 29.42 -21.70 -15.67
CA GLU A 294 28.77 -22.99 -15.91
C GLU A 294 27.43 -22.80 -16.62
N SER A 295 26.59 -21.86 -16.14
CA SER A 295 25.34 -21.49 -16.83
C SER A 295 25.57 -20.92 -18.23
N ALA A 296 26.72 -20.29 -18.51
CA ALA A 296 27.04 -19.82 -19.86
C ALA A 296 27.42 -20.98 -20.80
N ILE A 297 28.03 -22.04 -20.28
CA ILE A 297 28.37 -23.25 -21.05
C ILE A 297 27.11 -24.04 -21.42
N ASP A 298 26.18 -24.29 -20.48
CA ASP A 298 24.93 -25.04 -20.76
C ASP A 298 24.11 -24.42 -21.89
N ASN A 299 23.91 -23.10 -21.84
CA ASN A 299 23.20 -22.35 -22.90
C ASN A 299 23.87 -22.50 -24.27
N SER A 300 25.20 -22.63 -24.32
CA SER A 300 25.94 -22.79 -25.58
C SER A 300 25.80 -24.20 -26.19
N GLN A 301 25.67 -25.25 -25.38
CA GLN A 301 25.52 -26.62 -25.86
C GLN A 301 24.10 -26.90 -26.38
N GLN A 302 23.06 -26.43 -25.67
CA GLN A 302 21.65 -26.58 -26.09
C GLN A 302 21.33 -25.91 -27.44
N THR A 303 22.16 -24.97 -27.89
CA THR A 303 22.01 -24.30 -29.19
C THR A 303 22.39 -25.22 -30.37
N ILE A 304 23.22 -26.25 -30.16
CA ILE A 304 23.77 -27.10 -31.23
C ILE A 304 22.82 -28.27 -31.56
N GLU A 305 22.20 -28.88 -30.56
CA GLU A 305 21.34 -30.07 -30.74
C GLU A 305 19.94 -29.75 -31.30
N ARG A 306 19.50 -28.48 -31.26
CA ARG A 306 18.19 -28.05 -31.79
C ARG A 306 18.10 -27.97 -33.33
N SER A 307 19.19 -28.22 -34.05
CA SER A 307 19.29 -27.91 -35.49
C SER A 307 18.91 -29.05 -36.45
N THR A 308 18.46 -30.21 -35.96
CA THR A 308 18.40 -31.47 -36.75
C THR A 308 17.02 -32.12 -36.93
N SER A 309 15.90 -31.55 -36.45
CA SER A 309 14.58 -32.17 -36.62
C SER A 309 13.38 -31.22 -36.50
N PHE A 310 12.88 -30.72 -37.63
CA PHE A 310 11.49 -30.26 -37.82
C PHE A 310 11.18 -30.18 -39.32
N ASP A 311 10.10 -30.84 -39.76
CA ASP A 311 9.49 -30.66 -41.09
C ASP A 311 8.01 -31.12 -41.07
N GLU A 312 7.21 -30.62 -42.03
CA GLU A 312 5.77 -30.87 -42.28
C GLU A 312 4.72 -30.46 -41.19
N GLY A 313 3.60 -29.87 -41.63
CA GLY A 313 2.32 -29.83 -40.87
C GLY A 313 1.57 -28.48 -40.78
N THR A 314 0.86 -28.05 -41.82
CA THR A 314 0.01 -26.82 -41.81
C THR A 314 -1.48 -27.09 -42.06
N SER A 315 -2.37 -26.42 -41.32
CA SER A 315 -3.81 -26.24 -41.67
C SER A 315 -4.39 -24.96 -41.03
N THR A 316 -5.59 -24.53 -41.44
CA THR A 316 -6.09 -23.13 -41.31
C THR A 316 -7.60 -23.03 -41.03
N GLU A 317 -8.08 -21.78 -40.84
CA GLU A 317 -9.49 -21.29 -40.80
C GLU A 317 -10.19 -21.25 -39.42
N PRO A 318 -11.27 -20.45 -39.23
CA PRO A 318 -11.36 -19.01 -39.56
C PRO A 318 -12.00 -18.15 -38.43
N HIS A 319 -12.05 -16.82 -38.61
CA HIS A 319 -12.80 -15.90 -37.74
C HIS A 319 -14.22 -15.60 -38.27
N GLU A 320 -15.19 -15.53 -37.37
CA GLU A 320 -16.43 -14.72 -37.53
C GLU A 320 -16.57 -13.75 -36.36
N GLY A 321 -17.43 -12.73 -36.51
CA GLY A 321 -17.70 -11.72 -35.47
C GLY A 321 -19.16 -11.26 -35.51
N VAL A 322 -19.68 -10.84 -34.34
CA VAL A 322 -21.09 -10.45 -34.14
C VAL A 322 -21.14 -9.06 -33.49
N LEU A 323 -22.17 -8.28 -33.81
CA LEU A 323 -22.36 -6.89 -33.38
C LEU A 323 -23.17 -6.78 -32.07
N ASN A 324 -22.95 -5.69 -31.33
CA ASN A 324 -23.65 -5.36 -30.08
C ASN A 324 -25.17 -5.19 -30.24
N THR A 325 -25.90 -5.51 -29.17
CA THR A 325 -27.20 -4.91 -28.83
C THR A 325 -27.26 -4.59 -27.33
N ASP A 326 -27.43 -3.31 -27.02
CA ASP A 326 -27.89 -2.69 -25.77
C ASP A 326 -27.76 -3.50 -24.45
N GLY A 327 -26.64 -3.30 -23.76
CA GLY A 327 -26.48 -3.56 -22.34
C GLY A 327 -25.56 -2.50 -21.72
N PHE A 328 -25.95 -1.92 -20.59
CA PHE A 328 -25.07 -1.01 -19.83
C PHE A 328 -24.13 -1.89 -18.99
N ASP A 329 -22.93 -2.17 -19.51
CA ASP A 329 -22.01 -3.10 -18.87
C ASP A 329 -21.45 -2.50 -17.57
N PHE A 330 -21.73 -3.18 -16.46
CA PHE A 330 -21.29 -2.79 -15.12
C PHE A 330 -19.76 -2.83 -14.97
N LEU A 331 -19.08 -3.52 -15.89
CA LEU A 331 -17.63 -3.75 -15.91
C LEU A 331 -16.85 -2.71 -16.71
N GLU A 332 -17.50 -1.68 -17.29
CA GLU A 332 -16.81 -0.50 -17.83
C GLU A 332 -16.54 0.58 -16.76
N LEU A 333 -17.12 0.47 -15.55
CA LEU A 333 -16.95 1.47 -14.48
C LEU A 333 -15.51 1.61 -13.95
N GLY A 334 -14.65 0.58 -14.07
CA GLY A 334 -13.30 0.59 -13.49
C GLY A 334 -12.36 1.62 -14.11
N ASP A 335 -12.62 2.05 -15.36
CA ASP A 335 -11.83 3.11 -16.01
C ASP A 335 -12.08 4.51 -15.38
N MET A 336 -13.06 4.67 -14.48
CA MET A 336 -13.17 5.88 -13.65
C MET A 336 -12.13 5.97 -12.51
N TYR A 337 -11.53 4.84 -12.10
CA TYR A 337 -10.42 4.82 -11.15
C TYR A 337 -9.05 4.87 -11.83
N HIS A 338 -9.02 5.18 -13.13
CA HIS A 338 -7.78 5.42 -13.84
C HIS A 338 -7.16 6.73 -13.35
N ASP A 339 -6.20 6.64 -12.41
CA ASP A 339 -5.38 7.79 -12.01
C ASP A 339 -4.49 8.23 -13.20
N SER A 340 -5.09 9.06 -14.05
CA SER A 340 -4.46 9.70 -15.21
C SER A 340 -3.28 10.60 -14.83
N THR A 341 -3.01 10.80 -13.54
CA THR A 341 -1.77 11.42 -13.06
C THR A 341 -0.55 10.51 -13.28
N PHE A 342 -0.72 9.18 -13.27
CA PHE A 342 0.40 8.24 -13.11
C PHE A 342 0.85 7.44 -14.35
N ASP A 343 0.09 7.44 -15.46
CA ASP A 343 0.62 6.99 -16.77
C ASP A 343 1.86 7.80 -17.21
N PHE A 344 2.11 8.93 -16.56
CA PHE A 344 3.21 9.85 -16.84
C PHE A 344 4.49 9.57 -16.03
N MET A 345 4.53 8.51 -15.19
CA MET A 345 5.74 8.03 -14.51
C MET A 345 5.77 6.49 -14.42
N HIS A 346 6.30 5.77 -15.41
CA HIS A 346 7.76 5.71 -15.62
C HIS A 346 8.19 5.19 -17.00
N PHE A 347 9.42 5.57 -17.40
CA PHE A 347 10.02 5.23 -18.69
C PHE A 347 10.86 3.93 -18.60
N ASN A 348 10.96 3.17 -19.70
CA ASN A 348 12.02 2.17 -19.84
C ASN A 348 13.38 2.84 -20.13
N VAL A 349 14.41 2.51 -19.33
CA VAL A 349 15.77 3.08 -19.38
C VAL A 349 16.86 2.00 -19.53
N THR A 350 16.50 0.74 -19.75
CA THR A 350 17.44 -0.37 -19.99
C THR A 350 16.92 -1.28 -21.10
N GLY A 351 17.49 -1.14 -22.30
CA GLY A 351 17.11 -1.95 -23.45
C GLY A 351 17.96 -3.20 -23.62
N ASP A 352 17.31 -4.31 -23.97
CA ASP A 352 17.79 -5.29 -24.96
C ASP A 352 16.55 -5.98 -25.57
N PRO A 353 16.32 -5.94 -26.90
CA PRO A 353 15.10 -6.47 -27.51
C PRO A 353 15.36 -7.62 -28.50
N HIS A 354 15.20 -8.87 -28.04
CA HIS A 354 15.05 -10.03 -28.92
C HIS A 354 13.77 -10.83 -28.60
N SER A 355 13.28 -11.56 -29.60
CA SER A 355 11.86 -11.85 -29.82
C SER A 355 11.25 -12.95 -28.91
N PRO A 356 9.92 -12.92 -28.70
CA PRO A 356 9.21 -13.94 -27.92
C PRO A 356 8.86 -15.17 -28.76
N GLU A 357 8.98 -16.36 -28.17
CA GLU A 357 8.06 -17.49 -28.40
C GLU A 357 8.19 -18.54 -27.27
N THR A 358 7.20 -19.43 -27.19
CA THR A 358 6.89 -20.37 -26.09
C THR A 358 7.97 -21.39 -25.73
N LEU A 359 8.14 -21.68 -24.42
CA LEU A 359 7.80 -23.00 -23.84
C LEU A 359 7.99 -23.09 -22.30
N GLU A 360 7.43 -24.16 -21.74
CA GLU A 360 7.44 -24.58 -20.32
C GLU A 360 8.83 -25.17 -19.90
N TYR A 361 9.42 -24.99 -18.71
CA TYR A 361 9.04 -25.23 -17.27
C TYR A 361 9.78 -26.52 -16.73
N LEU A 362 9.86 -26.76 -15.40
CA LEU A 362 10.26 -27.96 -14.60
C LEU A 362 11.72 -28.19 -14.00
N SER A 363 11.82 -28.27 -12.63
CA SER A 363 12.83 -28.95 -11.70
C SER A 363 14.30 -28.45 -11.45
N VAL A 364 15.00 -28.60 -10.29
CA VAL A 364 14.75 -28.45 -8.79
C VAL A 364 15.47 -29.49 -7.86
N VAL A 365 15.94 -29.06 -6.65
CA VAL A 365 16.49 -29.76 -5.42
C VAL A 365 17.71 -30.74 -5.51
N PRO A 366 18.40 -31.15 -4.39
CA PRO A 366 18.64 -30.51 -3.07
C PRO A 366 20.12 -30.53 -2.54
N GLY A 367 20.40 -29.77 -1.47
CA GLY A 367 21.47 -30.05 -0.47
C GLY A 367 22.94 -29.71 -0.79
N GLN A 368 23.96 -30.10 -0.01
CA GLN A 368 24.13 -30.54 1.41
C GLN A 368 25.67 -30.77 1.67
N ASP A 369 26.28 -30.81 2.87
CA ASP A 369 25.96 -30.36 4.25
C ASP A 369 27.24 -30.33 5.16
N ASP A 370 27.05 -30.08 6.47
CA ASP A 370 27.84 -30.48 7.67
C ASP A 370 29.07 -29.67 8.21
N LEU A 371 29.19 -29.74 9.54
CA LEU A 371 30.09 -29.06 10.52
C LEU A 371 31.52 -29.70 10.57
N PRO A 372 32.56 -29.19 11.33
CA PRO A 372 32.45 -28.46 12.61
C PRO A 372 33.49 -27.36 12.99
N VAL A 373 33.07 -26.52 13.95
CA VAL A 373 33.77 -26.00 15.17
C VAL A 373 35.29 -25.73 15.14
N LEU A 374 35.70 -24.50 15.53
CA LEU A 374 36.72 -24.25 16.58
C LEU A 374 36.78 -22.77 17.08
N LEU A 375 36.84 -22.60 18.40
CA LEU A 375 37.21 -21.38 19.16
C LEU A 375 38.78 -21.29 19.26
N PRO A 376 39.46 -20.26 19.84
CA PRO A 376 38.98 -19.27 20.84
C PRO A 376 39.67 -17.86 20.91
N LYS A 377 39.43 -17.14 22.03
CA LYS A 377 40.31 -16.16 22.76
C LYS A 377 40.44 -14.67 22.34
N SER A 378 39.61 -13.84 23.00
CA SER A 378 40.00 -12.83 24.02
C SER A 378 41.24 -11.91 23.87
N LEU A 379 41.06 -10.61 24.12
CA LEU A 379 42.05 -9.72 24.78
C LEU A 379 41.38 -8.42 25.29
N ASP A 380 41.65 -8.05 26.55
CA ASP A 380 41.14 -6.84 27.23
C ASP A 380 42.08 -5.62 27.08
N TYR A 381 41.65 -4.40 27.46
CA TYR A 381 42.25 -3.63 28.58
C TYR A 381 41.58 -2.25 28.89
N ASP A 382 41.75 -1.84 30.14
CA ASP A 382 41.22 -0.74 30.98
C ASP A 382 41.06 0.72 30.49
N LEU A 383 39.88 1.29 30.82
CA LEU A 383 39.56 2.31 31.87
C LEU A 383 40.37 3.62 32.14
N ALA A 384 39.64 4.56 32.77
CA ALA A 384 40.00 5.85 33.43
C ALA A 384 40.22 7.10 32.52
N GLY A 385 39.76 8.32 32.89
CA GLY A 385 38.94 8.75 34.03
C GLY A 385 38.77 10.29 34.17
N GLN A 386 38.14 10.75 35.27
CA GLN A 386 38.06 12.14 35.81
C GLN A 386 36.97 13.14 35.28
N SER A 387 35.93 13.34 36.12
CA SER A 387 35.47 14.61 36.78
C SER A 387 35.88 16.00 36.24
N SER A 388 35.16 17.12 36.44
CA SER A 388 33.77 17.49 36.85
C SER A 388 33.77 19.02 37.15
N HIS A 389 32.71 19.81 36.88
CA HIS A 389 32.41 21.09 37.59
C HIS A 389 31.00 21.66 37.25
N SER A 390 30.58 22.78 37.87
CA SER A 390 29.23 22.86 38.47
C SER A 390 28.59 24.27 38.63
N ILE A 391 27.31 24.39 38.20
CA ILE A 391 26.18 25.16 38.81
C ILE A 391 26.17 26.72 38.67
N GLN A 392 24.98 27.30 38.88
CA GLN A 392 24.57 28.73 39.05
C GLN A 392 24.06 29.46 37.77
N ASP A 393 22.92 30.18 37.76
CA ASP A 393 21.97 30.56 38.85
C ASP A 393 20.48 30.69 38.41
N THR A 394 19.58 30.92 39.40
CA THR A 394 18.11 31.22 39.26
C THR A 394 17.78 32.52 40.06
N PRO A 395 16.64 33.23 39.85
CA PRO A 395 15.30 32.90 40.43
C PRO A 395 14.10 33.22 39.48
N ALA A 396 12.81 32.89 39.67
CA ALA A 396 11.95 32.38 40.77
C ALA A 396 11.07 33.42 41.54
N ILE A 397 9.75 33.16 41.61
CA ILE A 397 8.67 33.64 42.53
C ILE A 397 7.35 32.94 42.05
N ASN A 398 6.62 32.07 42.79
CA ASN A 398 5.95 32.11 44.11
C ASN A 398 4.45 32.50 44.03
N SER A 399 3.51 31.99 44.87
CA SER A 399 3.51 31.00 45.99
C SER A 399 2.06 30.72 46.48
N SER A 400 1.65 29.63 47.15
CA SER A 400 2.27 28.33 47.52
C SER A 400 1.24 27.16 47.64
N THR A 401 0.55 26.73 48.73
CA THR A 401 0.53 27.10 50.18
C THR A 401 -0.07 25.98 51.11
N MET A 402 0.74 25.05 51.66
CA MET A 402 0.53 24.31 52.95
C MET A 402 -0.64 23.28 53.13
N ARG A 403 -0.63 22.27 54.05
CA ARG A 403 0.19 21.95 55.26
C ARG A 403 0.12 20.43 55.70
N THR A 404 1.22 19.89 56.26
CA THR A 404 1.42 18.95 57.44
C THR A 404 0.29 18.01 57.98
N SER A 405 0.51 16.82 58.59
CA SER A 405 1.74 15.99 58.87
C SER A 405 1.49 14.64 59.61
N THR A 406 2.27 13.59 59.29
CA THR A 406 2.87 12.51 60.14
C THR A 406 2.09 11.57 61.11
N ALA A 407 2.23 10.24 60.89
CA ALA A 407 2.55 9.13 61.84
C ALA A 407 1.58 8.72 63.01
N SER A 408 1.55 7.49 63.57
CA SER A 408 1.94 6.11 63.15
C SER A 408 1.58 5.04 64.23
N GLN A 409 1.51 3.75 63.86
CA GLN A 409 1.50 2.50 64.71
C GLN A 409 0.15 1.90 65.22
N SER A 410 0.23 0.62 65.64
CA SER A 410 -0.79 -0.45 65.90
C SER A 410 -1.01 -0.72 67.43
N PRO A 411 -1.84 -1.67 67.99
CA PRO A 411 -2.27 -3.02 67.50
C PRO A 411 -3.71 -3.53 67.90
N CYS A 412 -3.92 -4.86 67.86
CA CYS A 412 -5.14 -5.72 68.06
C CYS A 412 -5.60 -5.86 69.55
N PRO A 413 -6.51 -6.80 70.01
CA PRO A 413 -7.29 -7.88 69.34
C PRO A 413 -8.78 -8.13 69.82
N ASP A 414 -9.45 -9.15 69.24
CA ASP A 414 -10.44 -10.20 69.72
C ASP A 414 -11.44 -9.96 70.90
N GLU A 415 -12.55 -10.69 71.15
CA GLU A 415 -13.24 -11.91 70.61
C GLU A 415 -14.81 -11.71 70.68
N GLU A 416 -15.83 -12.60 70.78
CA GLU A 416 -16.07 -14.06 71.00
C GLU A 416 -17.40 -14.51 70.26
N HIS A 417 -18.20 -15.44 70.81
CA HIS A 417 -19.39 -16.12 70.22
C HIS A 417 -20.59 -16.17 71.27
N PRO A 418 -21.62 -17.09 71.33
CA PRO A 418 -21.87 -18.36 70.60
C PRO A 418 -23.34 -18.78 70.20
N SER A 419 -23.44 -19.58 69.11
CA SER A 419 -24.38 -20.73 68.91
C SER A 419 -25.91 -20.50 68.72
N LEU A 420 -26.75 -21.44 68.23
CA LEU A 420 -26.63 -22.90 67.97
C LEU A 420 -27.65 -23.40 66.89
N GLN A 421 -27.39 -24.58 66.29
CA GLN A 421 -28.27 -25.40 65.40
C GLN A 421 -28.46 -24.93 63.93
N SER A 422 -28.46 -25.79 62.89
CA SER A 422 -28.03 -27.20 62.75
C SER A 422 -27.87 -27.62 61.26
N THR A 423 -26.84 -28.43 60.94
CA THR A 423 -26.73 -29.47 59.85
C THR A 423 -27.49 -29.28 58.51
N GLY A 424 -26.91 -29.41 57.31
CA GLY A 424 -25.61 -29.92 56.81
C GLY A 424 -25.83 -30.52 55.39
N ALA A 425 -24.87 -30.76 54.47
CA ALA A 425 -23.41 -30.60 54.40
C ALA A 425 -23.05 -30.29 52.91
N ARG A 426 -22.21 -29.31 52.54
CA ARG A 426 -20.73 -29.13 52.69
C ARG A 426 -19.85 -29.95 51.73
N SER A 427 -19.22 -29.23 50.77
CA SER A 427 -17.91 -29.48 50.13
C SER A 427 -17.40 -28.16 49.52
N ARG A 428 -17.06 -27.15 50.34
CA ARG A 428 -15.68 -26.77 50.68
C ARG A 428 -14.83 -26.36 49.46
N GLU A 429 -14.73 -25.05 49.24
CA GLU A 429 -13.63 -24.43 48.49
C GLU A 429 -12.30 -24.73 49.22
N ALA A 430 -11.22 -24.86 48.44
CA ALA A 430 -9.87 -25.02 48.97
C ALA A 430 -9.05 -23.77 48.62
N ILE A 431 -8.41 -23.16 49.63
CA ILE A 431 -7.34 -22.18 49.41
C ILE A 431 -6.05 -22.99 49.28
N GLU A 432 -5.62 -23.25 48.04
CA GLU A 432 -4.30 -23.83 47.76
C GLU A 432 -3.32 -22.72 47.39
N THR A 433 -2.36 -22.46 48.28
CA THR A 433 -1.14 -21.73 47.95
C THR A 433 -0.20 -22.65 47.17
N GLY A 434 -0.34 -22.72 45.85
CA GLY A 434 0.40 -23.66 44.99
C GLY A 434 0.81 -23.09 43.64
N SER A 435 2.13 -22.99 43.43
CA SER A 435 2.90 -23.02 42.16
C SER A 435 2.24 -22.64 40.83
N ASN A 436 2.88 -21.69 40.14
CA ASN A 436 2.75 -21.40 38.71
C ASN A 436 2.54 -22.67 37.86
N SER A 437 1.50 -22.69 37.03
CA SER A 437 1.23 -23.80 36.11
C SER A 437 0.36 -23.41 34.90
N THR A 438 -0.52 -22.41 35.04
CA THR A 438 -1.43 -21.97 33.96
C THR A 438 -0.77 -21.22 32.79
N GLU A 439 0.50 -20.84 32.89
CA GLU A 439 1.27 -20.31 31.76
C GLU A 439 1.75 -21.42 30.79
N VAL A 440 1.80 -22.68 31.24
CA VAL A 440 2.41 -23.79 30.49
C VAL A 440 1.54 -24.24 29.31
N ASP A 441 0.20 -24.20 29.44
CA ASP A 441 -0.71 -24.64 28.38
C ASP A 441 -0.66 -23.75 27.11
N SER A 442 -0.19 -22.50 27.21
CA SER A 442 -0.01 -21.65 26.03
C SER A 442 1.16 -22.11 25.13
N LEU A 443 2.19 -22.73 25.72
CA LEU A 443 3.35 -23.27 24.99
C LEU A 443 3.00 -24.54 24.18
N CYS A 444 1.92 -25.24 24.54
CA CYS A 444 1.40 -26.40 23.79
C CYS A 444 0.83 -26.03 22.41
N SER A 445 0.68 -24.75 22.06
CA SER A 445 0.17 -24.30 20.76
C SER A 445 1.12 -24.65 19.59
N LEU A 446 2.42 -24.34 19.73
CA LEU A 446 3.44 -24.62 18.71
C LEU A 446 3.69 -26.13 18.53
N GLY A 447 3.55 -26.90 19.60
CA GLY A 447 3.62 -28.37 19.58
C GLY A 447 2.59 -29.03 18.64
N ARG A 448 1.47 -28.35 18.34
CA ARG A 448 0.47 -28.82 17.36
C ARG A 448 0.92 -28.65 15.91
N LEU A 449 1.80 -27.70 15.62
CA LEU A 449 2.32 -27.45 14.27
C LEU A 449 3.46 -28.43 13.92
N GLY A 450 4.34 -28.72 14.89
CA GLY A 450 5.49 -29.62 14.70
C GLY A 450 6.66 -29.00 13.92
N LEU A 451 6.72 -27.67 13.84
CA LEU A 451 7.69 -26.92 13.04
C LEU A 451 8.87 -26.42 13.91
N ASN A 452 9.95 -27.20 13.94
CA ASN A 452 11.20 -26.80 14.61
C ASN A 452 11.86 -25.54 13.99
N ASN A 453 11.46 -25.18 12.76
CA ASN A 453 12.11 -24.17 11.92
C ASN A 453 11.86 -22.72 12.39
N LEU A 454 10.91 -22.50 13.31
CA LEU A 454 10.50 -21.18 13.81
C LEU A 454 11.32 -20.67 15.01
N HIS A 455 12.34 -21.41 15.47
CA HIS A 455 13.12 -21.01 16.63
C HIS A 455 14.17 -19.94 16.27
N LEU A 456 14.02 -18.75 16.84
CA LEU A 456 14.98 -17.65 16.77
C LEU A 456 16.30 -18.03 17.44
N THR A 457 17.42 -17.85 16.75
CA THR A 457 18.75 -18.12 17.29
C THR A 457 19.40 -16.86 17.84
N GLU A 458 20.36 -17.00 18.76
CA GLU A 458 21.11 -15.85 19.29
C GLU A 458 21.86 -15.10 18.17
N THR A 459 22.32 -15.80 17.12
CA THR A 459 22.90 -15.20 15.92
C THR A 459 21.90 -14.26 15.23
N LYS A 460 20.68 -14.73 14.95
CA LYS A 460 19.66 -13.90 14.30
C LYS A 460 19.14 -12.79 15.22
N ARG A 461 19.08 -13.02 16.54
CA ARG A 461 18.86 -11.96 17.54
C ARG A 461 19.91 -10.85 17.42
N VAL A 462 21.19 -11.20 17.33
CA VAL A 462 22.29 -10.20 17.16
C VAL A 462 22.15 -9.42 15.85
N GLU A 463 21.69 -10.03 14.75
CA GLU A 463 21.38 -9.30 13.50
C GLU A 463 20.24 -8.30 13.67
N ILE A 464 19.12 -8.70 14.31
CA ILE A 464 17.98 -7.82 14.60
C ILE A 464 18.40 -6.68 15.54
N LEU A 465 19.20 -6.98 16.57
CA LEU A 465 19.77 -5.97 17.46
C LEU A 465 20.73 -5.02 16.72
N GLY A 466 21.44 -5.49 15.70
CA GLY A 466 22.23 -4.64 14.80
C GLY A 466 21.37 -3.59 14.10
N LEU A 467 20.25 -4.01 13.51
CA LEU A 467 19.27 -3.11 12.89
C LEU A 467 18.68 -2.11 13.89
N ILE A 468 18.33 -2.56 15.11
CA ILE A 468 17.85 -1.68 16.20
C ILE A 468 18.92 -0.65 16.60
N ASN A 469 20.19 -1.05 16.73
CA ASN A 469 21.30 -0.15 17.08
C ASN A 469 21.63 0.89 15.99
N ASP A 470 21.37 0.58 14.71
CA ASP A 470 21.49 1.54 13.60
C ASP A 470 20.33 2.57 13.61
N MET A 471 19.11 2.14 13.99
CA MET A 471 17.92 3.01 14.08
C MET A 471 17.86 3.86 15.36
N ARG A 472 18.41 3.37 16.47
CA ARG A 472 18.45 4.01 17.80
C ARG A 472 17.08 4.44 18.35
N PRO A 473 16.08 3.53 18.44
CA PRO A 473 14.81 3.82 19.08
C PRO A 473 14.99 4.20 20.57
N VAL A 474 14.11 5.07 21.07
CA VAL A 474 14.11 5.53 22.47
C VAL A 474 12.70 5.42 23.06
N TYR A 475 12.61 5.07 24.34
CA TYR A 475 11.37 5.18 25.10
C TYR A 475 11.02 6.65 25.40
N PRO A 476 9.76 6.99 25.75
CA PRO A 476 9.34 8.37 26.06
C PRO A 476 10.06 9.05 27.24
N ASN A 477 10.76 8.28 28.08
CA ASN A 477 11.61 8.77 29.16
C ASN A 477 13.07 9.09 28.73
N GLY A 478 13.41 8.90 27.45
CA GLY A 478 14.75 9.10 26.89
C GLY A 478 15.69 7.89 27.00
N THR A 479 15.26 6.78 27.59
CA THR A 479 16.06 5.54 27.64
C THR A 479 16.19 4.94 26.24
N LEU A 480 17.42 4.63 25.83
CA LEU A 480 17.71 3.95 24.56
C LEU A 480 17.19 2.51 24.59
N ILE A 481 16.59 2.06 23.49
CA ILE A 481 16.21 0.66 23.27
C ILE A 481 17.37 0.00 22.51
N ASP A 482 18.11 -0.86 23.23
CA ASP A 482 19.24 -1.63 22.70
C ASP A 482 19.22 -3.10 23.17
N GLY A 483 20.29 -3.86 22.90
CA GLY A 483 20.42 -5.27 23.28
C GLY A 483 20.42 -5.60 24.78
N SER A 484 20.48 -4.59 25.65
CA SER A 484 20.31 -4.74 27.10
C SER A 484 18.84 -4.67 27.55
N THR A 485 17.93 -4.24 26.66
CA THR A 485 16.49 -4.14 26.94
C THR A 485 15.92 -5.53 27.23
N ALA A 486 15.26 -5.71 28.40
CA ALA A 486 14.74 -7.02 28.82
C ALA A 486 13.72 -7.61 27.83
N ASP A 487 12.90 -6.76 27.22
CA ASP A 487 11.90 -7.11 26.22
C ASP A 487 12.55 -7.61 24.90
N LEU A 488 13.81 -7.25 24.65
CA LEU A 488 14.61 -7.73 23.52
C LEU A 488 15.54 -8.90 23.91
N SER A 489 15.19 -9.65 24.96
CA SER A 489 15.81 -10.95 25.26
C SER A 489 15.30 -12.03 24.30
N LEU A 490 16.12 -13.07 24.05
CA LEU A 490 15.81 -14.12 23.06
C LEU A 490 14.44 -14.78 23.30
N ALA A 491 14.13 -15.09 24.57
CA ALA A 491 12.86 -15.70 24.95
C ALA A 491 11.65 -14.78 24.73
N ARG A 492 11.78 -13.46 24.97
CA ARG A 492 10.71 -12.48 24.70
C ARG A 492 10.51 -12.29 23.20
N MET A 493 11.60 -12.18 22.43
CA MET A 493 11.55 -12.06 20.97
C MET A 493 10.92 -13.30 20.31
N GLN A 494 11.21 -14.50 20.82
CA GLN A 494 10.50 -15.73 20.41
C GLN A 494 9.01 -15.64 20.75
N GLU A 495 8.65 -15.31 21.99
CA GLU A 495 7.26 -15.19 22.44
C GLU A 495 6.43 -14.23 21.57
N TYR A 496 7.03 -13.15 21.07
CA TYR A 496 6.38 -12.23 20.12
C TYR A 496 6.17 -12.87 18.74
N ILE A 497 7.15 -13.59 18.19
CA ILE A 497 7.03 -14.31 16.91
C ILE A 497 5.95 -15.41 17.03
N ASP A 498 5.95 -16.16 18.12
CA ASP A 498 4.95 -17.20 18.41
C ASP A 498 3.53 -16.61 18.44
N ARG A 499 3.34 -15.48 19.15
CA ARG A 499 2.07 -14.76 19.20
C ARG A 499 1.65 -14.19 17.85
N PHE A 500 2.58 -13.73 17.02
CA PHE A 500 2.32 -13.30 15.65
C PHE A 500 1.78 -14.46 14.79
N PHE A 501 2.38 -15.65 14.84
CA PHE A 501 1.88 -16.81 14.10
C PHE A 501 0.53 -17.30 14.64
N ALA A 502 0.36 -17.36 15.95
CA ALA A 502 -0.88 -17.84 16.58
C ALA A 502 -2.09 -16.88 16.43
N ASN A 503 -1.87 -15.56 16.31
CA ASN A 503 -2.96 -14.57 16.37
C ASN A 503 -3.03 -13.59 15.17
N PHE A 504 -2.09 -13.66 14.22
CA PHE A 504 -2.15 -12.88 12.98
C PHE A 504 -2.03 -13.78 11.74
N ASN A 505 -0.96 -14.58 11.59
CA ASN A 505 -0.81 -15.43 10.40
C ASN A 505 -1.79 -16.62 10.36
N SER A 506 -2.42 -16.96 11.49
CA SER A 506 -3.57 -17.87 11.56
C SER A 506 -4.82 -17.29 10.87
N CYS A 507 -5.17 -16.06 11.23
CA CYS A 507 -6.32 -15.32 10.67
C CYS A 507 -6.07 -14.82 9.23
N TYR A 508 -4.82 -14.45 8.94
CA TYR A 508 -4.38 -13.84 7.70
C TYR A 508 -3.14 -14.59 7.18
N PRO A 509 -3.32 -15.80 6.59
CA PRO A 509 -2.22 -16.70 6.19
C PRO A 509 -1.46 -16.19 4.96
N MET A 510 -0.67 -15.13 5.16
CA MET A 510 0.18 -14.44 4.19
C MET A 510 1.58 -15.08 4.08
N ILE A 511 2.02 -15.81 5.10
CA ILE A 511 3.36 -16.39 5.21
C ILE A 511 3.25 -17.92 5.31
N HIS A 512 3.98 -18.62 4.45
CA HIS A 512 3.94 -20.09 4.37
C HIS A 512 4.89 -20.70 5.41
N THR A 513 4.34 -20.97 6.59
CA THR A 513 5.08 -21.43 7.78
C THR A 513 5.99 -22.65 7.53
N PRO A 514 5.60 -23.69 6.76
CA PRO A 514 6.46 -24.86 6.52
C PRO A 514 7.78 -24.55 5.80
N THR A 515 7.81 -23.55 4.92
CA THR A 515 9.02 -23.15 4.16
C THR A 515 9.73 -21.94 4.74
N LEU A 516 9.33 -21.45 5.92
CA LEU A 516 10.00 -20.32 6.57
C LEU A 516 11.20 -20.80 7.39
N GLU A 517 12.38 -20.30 7.04
CA GLU A 517 13.63 -20.57 7.75
C GLU A 517 14.12 -19.28 8.42
N ILE A 518 14.02 -19.22 9.76
CA ILE A 518 14.33 -18.00 10.55
C ILE A 518 15.82 -17.59 10.43
N LEU A 519 16.72 -18.52 10.09
CA LEU A 519 18.14 -18.24 9.85
C LEU A 519 18.38 -17.42 8.57
N ASP A 520 17.62 -17.67 7.50
CA ASP A 520 17.76 -16.98 6.21
C ASP A 520 16.83 -15.77 6.08
N ALA A 521 15.85 -15.63 6.99
CA ALA A 521 14.93 -14.50 7.02
C ALA A 521 15.64 -13.16 7.26
N GLU A 522 15.20 -12.14 6.51
CA GLU A 522 15.69 -10.75 6.60
C GLU A 522 15.39 -10.15 8.00
N PRO A 523 16.36 -9.52 8.70
CA PRO A 523 16.14 -9.01 10.05
C PRO A 523 15.00 -7.99 10.17
N LEU A 524 14.74 -7.21 9.12
CA LEU A 524 13.62 -6.27 9.06
C LEU A 524 12.25 -6.97 9.09
N PHE A 525 12.15 -8.12 8.41
CA PHE A 525 10.92 -8.92 8.35
C PHE A 525 10.60 -9.55 9.70
N LEU A 526 11.59 -10.16 10.35
CA LEU A 526 11.45 -10.68 11.72
C LEU A 526 11.13 -9.57 12.73
N LEU A 527 11.73 -8.38 12.58
CA LEU A 527 11.43 -7.24 13.46
C LEU A 527 9.98 -6.75 13.28
N SER A 528 9.42 -6.78 12.06
CA SER A 528 7.99 -6.47 11.85
C SER A 528 7.06 -7.46 12.56
N MET A 529 7.37 -8.77 12.52
CA MET A 529 6.64 -9.80 13.26
C MET A 529 6.68 -9.51 14.77
N ILE A 530 7.84 -9.12 15.30
CA ILE A 530 8.02 -8.77 16.71
C ILE A 530 7.18 -7.54 17.10
N VAL A 531 7.20 -6.48 16.27
CA VAL A 531 6.40 -5.26 16.51
C VAL A 531 4.91 -5.56 16.61
N LEU A 532 4.35 -6.36 15.70
CA LEU A 532 2.93 -6.73 15.74
C LEU A 532 2.63 -7.79 16.83
N GLY A 533 3.51 -8.78 17.00
CA GLY A 533 3.39 -9.88 17.95
C GLY A 533 3.38 -9.43 19.42
N ALA A 534 4.20 -8.44 19.77
CA ALA A 534 4.18 -7.81 21.09
C ALA A 534 2.80 -7.21 21.47
N THR A 535 2.00 -6.77 20.50
CA THR A 535 0.66 -6.22 20.78
C THR A 535 -0.35 -7.26 21.30
N TYR A 536 -0.08 -8.55 21.10
CA TYR A 536 -0.87 -9.70 21.56
C TYR A 536 -0.45 -10.22 22.95
N LYS A 537 0.35 -9.45 23.68
CA LYS A 537 0.78 -9.77 25.04
C LYS A 537 0.27 -8.72 26.04
N GLU A 538 1.11 -8.11 26.87
CA GLU A 538 0.68 -7.17 27.90
C GLU A 538 0.49 -5.75 27.31
N LYS A 539 0.15 -4.77 28.14
CA LYS A 539 -0.01 -3.38 27.67
C LYS A 539 1.36 -2.69 27.57
N GLU A 540 2.31 -3.20 28.33
CA GLU A 540 3.67 -2.75 28.53
C GLU A 540 4.52 -3.13 27.30
N ASP A 541 4.41 -4.37 26.80
CA ASP A 541 5.04 -4.81 25.54
C ASP A 541 4.63 -3.92 24.34
N HIS A 542 3.39 -3.39 24.33
CA HIS A 542 2.92 -2.53 23.25
C HIS A 542 3.69 -1.19 23.17
N GLN A 543 4.26 -0.70 24.27
CA GLN A 543 5.09 0.51 24.24
C GLN A 543 6.40 0.28 23.48
N LEU A 544 6.94 -0.94 23.50
CA LEU A 544 8.07 -1.32 22.65
C LEU A 544 7.66 -1.28 21.17
N SER A 545 6.50 -1.83 20.80
CA SER A 545 5.98 -1.79 19.43
C SER A 545 5.94 -0.37 18.86
N VAL A 546 5.46 0.60 19.65
CA VAL A 546 5.38 2.02 19.25
C VAL A 546 6.77 2.58 18.97
N CYS A 547 7.70 2.46 19.93
CA CYS A 547 9.03 3.03 19.82
C CYS A 547 9.86 2.39 18.68
N LEU A 548 9.68 1.09 18.43
CA LEU A 548 10.29 0.40 17.30
C LEU A 548 9.69 0.87 15.97
N TYR A 549 8.36 0.94 15.85
CA TYR A 549 7.68 1.38 14.62
C TYR A 549 8.08 2.81 14.22
N ASP A 550 8.13 3.73 15.18
CA ASP A 550 8.46 5.15 14.96
C ASP A 550 9.91 5.35 14.50
N ALA A 551 10.82 4.44 14.86
CA ALA A 551 12.21 4.44 14.39
C ALA A 551 12.37 3.68 13.04
N MET A 552 11.66 2.57 12.87
CA MET A 552 11.64 1.77 11.65
C MET A 552 11.10 2.56 10.45
N THR A 553 9.97 3.24 10.61
CA THR A 553 9.25 3.90 9.51
C THR A 553 10.13 4.91 8.74
N PRO A 554 10.80 5.89 9.38
CA PRO A 554 11.70 6.81 8.68
C PRO A 554 12.96 6.12 8.13
N TYR A 555 13.50 5.15 8.86
CA TYR A 555 14.69 4.40 8.43
C TYR A 555 14.45 3.66 7.12
N ILE A 556 13.37 2.87 7.07
CA ILE A 556 12.94 2.12 5.87
C ILE A 556 12.68 3.09 4.71
N MET A 557 11.85 4.13 4.94
CA MET A 557 11.49 5.11 3.90
C MET A 557 12.72 5.82 3.30
N SER A 558 13.76 6.08 4.11
CA SER A 558 15.02 6.65 3.62
C SER A 558 15.78 5.71 2.67
N GLY A 559 15.71 4.39 2.90
CA GLY A 559 16.39 3.37 2.09
C GLY A 559 15.74 3.13 0.73
N LEU A 560 14.42 3.30 0.64
CA LEU A 560 13.63 3.06 -0.58
C LEU A 560 14.09 3.88 -1.80
N SER A 561 14.68 5.06 -1.58
CA SER A 561 15.13 5.99 -2.63
C SER A 561 16.20 5.43 -3.58
N GLY A 562 16.76 4.24 -3.31
CA GLY A 562 17.72 3.54 -4.17
C GLY A 562 17.31 2.12 -4.62
N ILE A 563 16.14 1.63 -4.21
CA ILE A 563 15.71 0.25 -4.48
C ILE A 563 14.87 0.22 -5.77
N LYS A 564 15.30 -0.56 -6.78
CA LYS A 564 14.56 -0.70 -8.04
C LYS A 564 13.28 -1.51 -7.89
N VAL A 565 13.35 -2.57 -7.09
CA VAL A 565 12.30 -3.56 -6.81
C VAL A 565 12.55 -4.04 -5.38
N PRO A 566 11.56 -3.99 -4.46
CA PRO A 566 11.67 -4.61 -3.14
C PRO A 566 11.34 -6.11 -3.21
N ASP A 567 12.04 -6.92 -2.40
CA ASP A 567 11.81 -8.37 -2.32
C ASP A 567 10.55 -8.72 -1.51
N LEU A 568 10.01 -9.93 -1.69
CA LEU A 568 8.77 -10.40 -1.05
C LEU A 568 8.77 -10.20 0.48
N SER A 569 9.85 -10.57 1.18
CA SER A 569 9.93 -10.41 2.64
C SER A 569 9.94 -8.94 3.09
N ILE A 570 10.44 -8.03 2.24
CA ILE A 570 10.37 -6.59 2.50
C ILE A 570 8.93 -6.10 2.32
N LEU A 571 8.22 -6.55 1.28
CA LEU A 571 6.80 -6.21 1.07
C LEU A 571 5.89 -6.80 2.16
N GLN A 572 6.12 -8.04 2.59
CA GLN A 572 5.41 -8.63 3.73
C GLN A 572 5.71 -7.87 5.03
N ALA A 573 6.95 -7.40 5.25
CA ALA A 573 7.29 -6.56 6.40
C ALA A 573 6.56 -5.21 6.37
N PHE A 574 6.49 -4.55 5.20
CA PHE A 574 5.67 -3.35 5.01
C PHE A 574 4.20 -3.62 5.34
N MET A 575 3.64 -4.75 4.91
CA MET A 575 2.23 -5.07 5.17
C MET A 575 1.94 -5.33 6.65
N VAL A 576 2.86 -6.00 7.36
CA VAL A 576 2.76 -6.19 8.82
C VAL A 576 2.85 -4.84 9.56
N LEU A 577 3.70 -3.93 9.10
CA LEU A 577 3.83 -2.57 9.65
C LEU A 577 2.62 -1.69 9.32
N GLU A 578 2.03 -1.79 8.12
CA GLU A 578 0.77 -1.12 7.77
C GLU A 578 -0.36 -1.59 8.69
N CYS A 579 -0.55 -2.90 8.82
CA CYS A 579 -1.54 -3.50 9.71
C CYS A 579 -1.34 -3.09 11.18
N TYR A 580 -0.09 -2.99 11.64
CA TYR A 580 0.19 -2.41 12.96
C TYR A 580 -0.24 -0.93 13.04
N GLY A 581 0.18 -0.09 12.09
CA GLY A 581 -0.08 1.34 12.12
C GLY A 581 -1.57 1.72 11.95
N MET A 582 -2.29 1.05 11.04
CA MET A 582 -3.71 1.30 10.78
C MET A 582 -4.60 0.88 11.94
N TYR A 583 -4.37 -0.32 12.49
CA TYR A 583 -5.28 -0.93 13.46
C TYR A 583 -4.74 -0.89 14.89
N ARG A 584 -3.48 -1.30 15.12
CA ARG A 584 -2.92 -1.46 16.48
C ARG A 584 -2.38 -0.18 17.13
N ALA A 585 -2.01 0.83 16.35
CA ALA A 585 -1.19 1.95 16.83
C ALA A 585 -1.96 3.27 17.05
N GLY A 586 -1.21 4.35 17.33
CA GLY A 586 -1.70 5.72 17.51
C GLY A 586 -2.00 6.45 16.20
N ALA A 587 -2.62 7.63 16.29
CA ALA A 587 -2.99 8.44 15.12
C ALA A 587 -1.78 8.81 14.23
N TYR A 588 -0.62 9.14 14.82
CA TYR A 588 0.61 9.40 14.08
C TYR A 588 1.11 8.17 13.30
N GLN A 589 1.03 6.98 13.90
CA GLN A 589 1.40 5.73 13.23
C GLN A 589 0.38 5.36 12.14
N ARG A 590 -0.89 5.73 12.31
CA ARG A 590 -1.95 5.59 11.30
C ARG A 590 -1.68 6.45 10.06
N GLU A 591 -1.32 7.72 10.24
CA GLU A 591 -0.92 8.61 9.13
C GLU A 591 0.27 8.03 8.35
N ASN A 592 1.28 7.51 9.06
CA ASN A 592 2.41 6.82 8.44
C ASN A 592 1.98 5.54 7.70
N ALA A 593 1.03 4.76 8.23
CA ALA A 593 0.54 3.55 7.57
C ALA A 593 -0.21 3.83 6.26
N ILE A 594 -0.94 4.95 6.15
CA ILE A 594 -1.56 5.38 4.89
C ILE A 594 -0.48 5.64 3.81
N ILE A 595 0.67 6.20 4.21
CA ILE A 595 1.83 6.37 3.32
C ILE A 595 2.46 5.01 2.95
N MET A 596 2.50 4.05 3.88
CA MET A 596 2.96 2.68 3.62
C MET A 596 2.06 1.95 2.61
N HIS A 597 0.74 2.07 2.75
CA HIS A 597 -0.24 1.47 1.82
C HIS A 597 -0.06 1.99 0.40
N ALA A 598 0.01 3.32 0.25
CA ALA A 598 0.27 3.97 -1.03
C ALA A 598 1.62 3.53 -1.64
N PHE A 599 2.65 3.28 -0.82
CA PHE A 599 3.91 2.71 -1.29
C PHE A 599 3.77 1.24 -1.74
N LEU A 600 3.11 0.39 -0.94
CA LEU A 600 2.88 -1.03 -1.24
C LEU A 600 2.16 -1.25 -2.57
N PHE A 601 1.04 -0.54 -2.77
CA PHE A 601 0.29 -0.50 -4.03
C PHE A 601 1.18 -0.11 -5.22
N ASN A 602 1.96 0.97 -5.08
CA ASN A 602 2.89 1.42 -6.11
C ASN A 602 4.03 0.43 -6.37
N ALA A 603 4.53 -0.26 -5.35
CA ALA A 603 5.57 -1.27 -5.48
C ALA A 603 5.05 -2.51 -6.24
N ILE A 604 3.83 -2.96 -5.93
CA ILE A 604 3.18 -4.09 -6.61
C ILE A 604 2.87 -3.76 -8.07
N ARG A 605 2.32 -2.58 -8.39
CA ARG A 605 2.10 -2.14 -9.79
C ARG A 605 3.38 -2.10 -10.63
N ARG A 606 4.55 -1.87 -10.02
CA ARG A 606 5.87 -1.91 -10.69
C ARG A 606 6.43 -3.33 -10.86
N LEU A 607 5.94 -4.28 -10.07
CA LEU A 607 6.35 -5.70 -10.06
C LEU A 607 5.48 -6.55 -10.99
N SER A 608 4.18 -6.23 -11.11
CA SER A 608 3.31 -6.75 -12.17
C SER A 608 3.83 -6.29 -13.54
N ARG A 609 4.06 -7.23 -14.47
CA ARG A 609 4.67 -6.88 -15.77
C ARG A 609 3.75 -6.01 -16.63
N TYR A 610 4.28 -4.86 -17.04
CA TYR A 610 3.69 -3.83 -17.90
C TYR A 610 2.67 -4.36 -18.92
N HIS A 611 1.39 -4.08 -18.66
CA HIS A 611 0.30 -4.20 -19.62
C HIS A 611 -0.34 -2.82 -19.83
N VAL A 612 -0.82 -2.57 -21.06
CA VAL A 612 -1.37 -1.27 -21.52
C VAL A 612 -2.63 -0.83 -20.74
N ARG A 613 -3.21 -1.70 -19.91
CA ARG A 613 -4.38 -1.42 -19.03
C ARG A 613 -4.02 -1.37 -17.53
N ALA A 614 -2.74 -1.19 -17.18
CA ALA A 614 -2.25 -0.99 -15.81
C ALA A 614 -2.75 -2.01 -14.75
N ARG A 615 -2.92 -3.28 -15.16
CA ARG A 615 -3.48 -4.37 -14.32
C ARG A 615 -2.43 -5.02 -13.43
N ILE A 616 -2.85 -5.40 -12.22
CA ILE A 616 -2.01 -6.04 -11.21
C ILE A 616 -2.05 -7.56 -11.39
N MET A 617 -0.87 -8.18 -11.49
CA MET A 617 -0.63 -9.61 -11.65
C MET A 617 0.52 -10.06 -10.74
N VAL A 618 0.56 -11.36 -10.41
CA VAL A 618 1.73 -11.97 -9.77
C VAL A 618 2.94 -11.87 -10.72
N PRO A 619 4.16 -11.56 -10.24
CA PRO A 619 5.36 -11.56 -11.08
C PRO A 619 5.59 -12.92 -11.75
N ASP A 620 5.73 -12.92 -13.07
CA ASP A 620 6.26 -14.07 -13.82
C ASP A 620 7.74 -14.24 -13.50
N LEU A 621 8.00 -15.04 -12.46
CA LEU A 621 9.23 -15.76 -12.25
C LEU A 621 9.14 -17.04 -13.09
N ARG A 622 10.16 -17.31 -13.91
CA ARG A 622 10.27 -18.52 -14.76
C ARG A 622 10.60 -19.78 -13.94
N THR A 623 9.90 -19.96 -12.82
CA THR A 623 10.03 -21.04 -11.85
C THR A 623 8.78 -21.90 -11.88
N ASP A 624 8.96 -23.21 -11.85
CA ASP A 624 7.88 -24.15 -12.08
C ASP A 624 6.94 -24.31 -10.88
N ARG A 625 5.67 -23.88 -11.04
CA ARG A 625 4.62 -24.04 -10.01
C ARG A 625 4.34 -25.49 -9.60
N GLY A 626 4.68 -26.48 -10.43
CA GLY A 626 4.41 -27.92 -10.24
C GLY A 626 5.65 -28.79 -9.94
N LYS A 627 6.87 -28.24 -9.87
CA LYS A 627 8.08 -28.99 -9.44
C LYS A 627 8.96 -28.35 -8.38
N ASP A 628 8.69 -27.13 -7.92
CA ASP A 628 9.36 -26.55 -6.75
C ASP A 628 8.36 -26.17 -5.66
N TRP A 629 8.41 -26.86 -4.51
CA TRP A 629 7.56 -26.53 -3.36
C TRP A 629 7.93 -25.18 -2.74
N LYS A 630 9.21 -24.79 -2.72
CA LYS A 630 9.65 -23.48 -2.21
C LYS A 630 9.30 -22.36 -3.19
N ALA A 631 9.44 -22.56 -4.50
CA ALA A 631 9.01 -21.55 -5.48
C ALA A 631 7.47 -21.45 -5.60
N PHE A 632 6.75 -22.58 -5.48
CA PHE A 632 5.29 -22.59 -5.28
C PHE A 632 4.90 -21.75 -4.05
N ALA A 633 5.50 -22.02 -2.89
CA ALA A 633 5.23 -21.30 -1.66
C ALA A 633 5.58 -19.81 -1.78
N TYR A 634 6.65 -19.44 -2.50
CA TYR A 634 6.98 -18.04 -2.80
C TYR A 634 5.90 -17.38 -3.67
N HIS A 635 5.50 -18.04 -4.77
CA HIS A 635 4.50 -17.52 -5.71
C HIS A 635 3.13 -17.37 -5.03
N GLU A 636 2.72 -18.35 -4.22
CA GLU A 636 1.48 -18.33 -3.46
C GLU A 636 1.49 -17.24 -2.35
N GLN A 637 2.61 -17.06 -1.64
CA GLN A 637 2.76 -15.96 -0.68
C GLN A 637 2.66 -14.59 -1.37
N TYR A 638 3.26 -14.43 -2.56
CA TYR A 638 3.12 -13.19 -3.34
C TYR A 638 1.68 -13.00 -3.81
N LYS A 639 1.01 -14.06 -4.29
CA LYS A 639 -0.40 -14.05 -4.70
C LYS A 639 -1.30 -13.58 -3.55
N ARG A 640 -1.12 -14.15 -2.36
CA ARG A 640 -1.86 -13.81 -1.14
C ARG A 640 -1.55 -12.40 -0.66
N LEU A 641 -0.31 -11.92 -0.74
CA LEU A 641 0.06 -10.53 -0.43
C LEU A 641 -0.75 -9.53 -1.27
N ILE A 642 -0.89 -9.73 -2.58
CA ILE A 642 -1.73 -8.84 -3.43
C ILE A 642 -3.19 -8.88 -2.96
N LEU A 643 -3.75 -10.07 -2.76
CA LEU A 643 -5.14 -10.26 -2.37
C LEU A 643 -5.43 -9.66 -0.98
N PHE A 644 -4.49 -9.73 -0.04
CA PHE A 644 -4.60 -9.09 1.27
C PHE A 644 -4.53 -7.57 1.19
N ILE A 645 -3.65 -6.98 0.37
CA ILE A 645 -3.61 -5.52 0.17
C ILE A 645 -4.94 -5.02 -0.42
N PHE A 646 -5.50 -5.72 -1.40
CA PHE A 646 -6.84 -5.45 -1.92
C PHE A 646 -7.94 -5.57 -0.86
N MET A 647 -7.92 -6.64 -0.07
CA MET A 647 -8.88 -6.88 1.02
C MET A 647 -8.88 -5.72 2.01
N TRP A 648 -7.69 -5.26 2.41
CA TRP A 648 -7.54 -4.17 3.39
C TRP A 648 -7.84 -2.78 2.80
N ASP A 649 -7.50 -2.48 1.55
CA ASP A 649 -7.96 -1.26 0.85
C ASP A 649 -9.50 -1.21 0.82
N THR A 650 -10.14 -2.31 0.40
CA THR A 650 -11.61 -2.45 0.37
C THR A 650 -12.24 -2.24 1.75
N GLN A 651 -11.69 -2.85 2.80
CA GLN A 651 -12.17 -2.65 4.18
C GLN A 651 -12.04 -1.18 4.62
N ASN A 652 -10.89 -0.56 4.35
CA ASN A 652 -10.64 0.84 4.72
C ASN A 652 -11.60 1.79 3.99
N VAL A 653 -11.91 1.52 2.72
CA VAL A 653 -12.94 2.28 1.96
C VAL A 653 -14.32 2.10 2.59
N SER A 654 -14.76 0.86 2.84
CA SER A 654 -16.09 0.61 3.41
C SER A 654 -16.30 1.12 4.84
N TYR A 655 -15.24 1.28 5.65
CA TYR A 655 -15.36 1.78 7.03
C TYR A 655 -15.12 3.28 7.18
N TYR A 656 -14.29 3.87 6.32
CA TYR A 656 -13.80 5.24 6.47
C TYR A 656 -14.19 6.16 5.30
N SER A 657 -14.86 5.60 4.27
CA SER A 657 -15.30 6.30 3.06
C SER A 657 -14.16 7.01 2.30
N PHE A 658 -12.97 6.39 2.31
CA PHE A 658 -11.87 6.75 1.41
C PHE A 658 -12.24 6.53 -0.06
N MET A 659 -11.49 7.13 -0.98
CA MET A 659 -11.49 6.68 -2.38
C MET A 659 -10.58 5.45 -2.49
N PRO A 660 -11.00 4.34 -3.14
CA PRO A 660 -10.19 3.12 -3.24
C PRO A 660 -8.87 3.34 -3.97
N SER A 661 -7.82 2.68 -3.48
CA SER A 661 -6.56 2.51 -4.20
C SER A 661 -6.69 1.43 -5.28
N MET A 662 -7.52 0.41 -5.04
CA MET A 662 -7.68 -0.78 -5.86
C MET A 662 -9.15 -1.18 -6.04
N SER A 663 -9.73 -0.89 -7.20
CA SER A 663 -10.97 -1.59 -7.64
C SER A 663 -10.65 -3.03 -8.06
N THR A 664 -11.57 -3.96 -7.79
CA THR A 664 -11.53 -5.37 -8.22
C THR A 664 -11.16 -5.53 -9.70
N GLN A 665 -11.60 -4.60 -10.55
CA GLN A 665 -11.37 -4.65 -11.99
C GLN A 665 -9.89 -4.52 -12.38
N SER A 666 -9.07 -3.91 -11.52
CA SER A 666 -7.62 -3.78 -11.73
C SER A 666 -6.82 -5.05 -11.43
N ILE A 667 -7.45 -6.08 -10.84
CA ILE A 667 -6.78 -7.26 -10.29
C ILE A 667 -6.93 -8.45 -11.24
N GLN A 668 -5.80 -8.93 -11.74
CA GLN A 668 -5.69 -10.16 -12.53
C GLN A 668 -4.86 -11.20 -11.77
N VAL A 669 -5.46 -11.70 -10.69
CA VAL A 669 -4.85 -12.64 -9.75
C VAL A 669 -5.82 -13.79 -9.46
N ASN A 670 -5.30 -15.02 -9.49
CA ASN A 670 -6.04 -16.23 -9.15
C ASN A 670 -6.34 -16.30 -7.65
N LEU A 671 -7.47 -16.88 -7.27
CA LEU A 671 -7.81 -17.16 -5.87
C LEU A 671 -6.73 -18.02 -5.18
N PRO A 672 -6.62 -18.00 -3.84
CA PRO A 672 -5.62 -18.78 -3.11
C PRO A 672 -5.67 -20.27 -3.45
N CYS A 673 -4.52 -20.96 -3.34
CA CYS A 673 -4.54 -22.42 -3.34
C CYS A 673 -5.35 -22.96 -2.15
N SER A 674 -5.83 -24.21 -2.25
CA SER A 674 -6.61 -24.85 -1.20
C SER A 674 -5.87 -24.84 0.14
N LYS A 675 -6.62 -24.77 1.24
CA LYS A 675 -6.06 -24.95 2.59
C LYS A 675 -5.18 -26.21 2.70
N GLY A 676 -5.57 -27.32 2.06
CA GLY A 676 -4.79 -28.57 2.08
C GLY A 676 -3.42 -28.44 1.40
N LEU A 677 -3.36 -27.76 0.25
CA LEU A 677 -2.10 -27.53 -0.47
C LEU A 677 -1.20 -26.48 0.22
N TRP A 678 -1.80 -25.55 0.97
CA TRP A 678 -1.11 -24.54 1.78
C TRP A 678 -0.59 -25.06 3.14
N GLU A 679 -1.22 -26.08 3.71
CA GLU A 679 -0.84 -26.69 4.99
C GLU A 679 -0.01 -27.99 4.82
N ALA A 680 0.41 -28.30 3.58
CA ALA A 680 1.37 -29.36 3.29
C ALA A 680 2.65 -29.16 4.12
N LYS A 681 3.09 -30.20 4.83
CA LYS A 681 4.20 -30.09 5.80
C LYS A 681 5.58 -30.26 5.18
N ASP A 682 5.63 -30.87 4.01
CA ASP A 682 6.82 -31.25 3.27
C ASP A 682 6.51 -31.34 1.77
N GLU A 683 7.57 -31.45 0.97
CA GLU A 683 7.51 -31.47 -0.50
C GLU A 683 6.77 -32.70 -1.06
N ASP A 684 6.76 -33.83 -0.35
CA ASP A 684 6.11 -35.05 -0.83
C ASP A 684 4.60 -35.04 -0.55
N ALA A 685 4.18 -34.53 0.61
CA ALA A 685 2.78 -34.21 0.90
C ALA A 685 2.21 -33.18 -0.09
N TRP A 686 3.00 -32.17 -0.46
CA TRP A 686 2.63 -31.19 -1.48
C TRP A 686 2.49 -31.82 -2.87
N LYS A 687 3.46 -32.63 -3.32
CA LYS A 687 3.40 -33.37 -4.60
C LYS A 687 2.16 -34.26 -4.69
N ALA A 688 1.80 -34.94 -3.60
CA ALA A 688 0.63 -35.82 -3.54
C ALA A 688 -0.71 -35.09 -3.74
N ILE A 689 -0.78 -33.79 -3.42
CA ILE A 689 -1.99 -32.96 -3.57
C ILE A 689 -1.98 -32.24 -4.91
N ILE A 690 -0.88 -31.56 -5.28
CA ILE A 690 -0.83 -30.70 -6.49
C ILE A 690 -1.06 -31.47 -7.79
N SER A 691 -0.74 -32.76 -7.84
CA SER A 691 -1.06 -33.62 -9.00
C SER A 691 -2.56 -33.90 -9.18
N SER A 692 -3.43 -33.41 -8.27
CA SER A 692 -4.88 -33.62 -8.27
C SER A 692 -5.72 -32.34 -8.22
N GLU A 693 -5.10 -31.18 -7.99
CA GLU A 693 -5.77 -29.87 -7.94
C GLU A 693 -5.34 -28.99 -9.12
N GLY A 694 -6.28 -28.31 -9.76
CA GLY A 694 -6.00 -27.33 -10.82
C GLY A 694 -5.68 -25.94 -10.27
N ASP A 695 -5.17 -25.04 -11.12
CA ASP A 695 -5.03 -23.62 -10.78
C ASP A 695 -6.43 -23.03 -10.47
N PRO A 696 -6.64 -22.39 -9.29
CA PRO A 696 -7.89 -21.71 -8.96
C PRO A 696 -8.22 -20.58 -9.95
N PRO A 697 -9.49 -20.19 -10.15
CA PRO A 697 -9.85 -19.17 -11.12
C PRO A 697 -9.47 -17.75 -10.67
N MET A 698 -9.59 -16.79 -11.59
CA MET A 698 -9.31 -15.38 -11.32
C MET A 698 -10.42 -14.73 -10.48
N ILE A 699 -10.04 -13.97 -9.45
CA ILE A 699 -10.99 -13.31 -8.54
C ILE A 699 -12.04 -12.46 -9.28
N ASN A 700 -11.62 -11.71 -10.29
CA ASN A 700 -12.48 -10.87 -11.13
C ASN A 700 -13.54 -11.69 -11.88
N SER A 701 -13.17 -12.87 -12.41
CA SER A 701 -14.12 -13.77 -13.10
C SER A 701 -15.20 -14.24 -12.15
N ILE A 702 -14.82 -14.82 -10.99
CA ILE A 702 -15.81 -15.32 -10.04
C ILE A 702 -16.68 -14.18 -9.49
N VAL A 703 -16.14 -12.98 -9.23
CA VAL A 703 -16.95 -11.83 -8.78
C VAL A 703 -17.98 -11.42 -9.85
N LYS A 704 -17.62 -11.45 -11.13
CA LYS A 704 -18.56 -11.29 -12.25
C LYS A 704 -19.61 -12.41 -12.26
N ASP A 705 -19.22 -13.66 -12.11
CA ASP A 705 -20.13 -14.82 -12.11
C ASP A 705 -21.16 -14.75 -10.97
N PHE A 706 -20.77 -14.25 -9.78
CA PHE A 706 -21.67 -13.97 -8.66
C PHE A 706 -22.68 -12.84 -8.92
N ILE A 707 -22.34 -11.86 -9.77
CA ILE A 707 -23.19 -10.71 -10.10
C ILE A 707 -24.13 -11.01 -11.28
N GLU A 708 -23.68 -11.80 -12.25
CA GLU A 708 -24.40 -12.03 -13.51
C GLU A 708 -25.26 -13.30 -13.52
N ASP A 709 -24.71 -14.45 -13.15
CA ASP A 709 -25.24 -15.75 -13.62
C ASP A 709 -25.99 -16.58 -12.55
N GLY A 710 -26.24 -15.99 -11.37
CA GLY A 710 -27.38 -16.22 -10.45
C GLY A 710 -27.71 -17.63 -9.92
N GLY A 711 -27.07 -18.69 -10.41
CA GLY A 711 -27.47 -20.08 -10.19
C GLY A 711 -26.62 -21.14 -10.91
N ASN A 712 -25.79 -20.75 -11.89
CA ASN A 712 -24.94 -21.66 -12.66
C ASN A 712 -23.51 -21.84 -12.11
N ILE A 713 -23.18 -21.31 -10.93
CA ILE A 713 -21.88 -21.53 -10.28
C ILE A 713 -21.80 -22.98 -9.77
N TRP A 714 -21.31 -23.89 -10.61
CA TRP A 714 -21.18 -25.33 -10.33
C TRP A 714 -19.72 -25.78 -10.10
N CYS A 715 -19.57 -26.75 -9.20
CA CYS A 715 -18.44 -27.68 -9.08
C CYS A 715 -17.05 -27.20 -8.58
N GLU A 716 -16.84 -25.93 -8.22
CA GLU A 716 -15.63 -25.55 -7.47
C GLU A 716 -15.75 -25.70 -5.95
N LYS A 717 -14.72 -26.28 -5.32
CA LYS A 717 -14.58 -26.39 -3.86
C LYS A 717 -13.94 -25.11 -3.27
N LEU A 718 -14.68 -24.01 -3.31
CA LEU A 718 -14.24 -22.76 -2.67
C LEU A 718 -14.10 -22.94 -1.14
N ASP A 719 -12.98 -22.50 -0.58
CA ASP A 719 -12.73 -22.50 0.86
C ASP A 719 -13.04 -21.13 1.50
N SER A 720 -13.00 -21.07 2.84
CA SER A 720 -13.33 -19.87 3.62
C SER A 720 -12.45 -18.66 3.25
N LEU A 721 -11.18 -18.88 2.93
CA LEU A 721 -10.26 -17.81 2.52
C LEU A 721 -10.58 -17.28 1.13
N SER A 722 -10.87 -18.17 0.18
CA SER A 722 -11.33 -17.82 -1.17
C SER A 722 -12.64 -17.05 -1.12
N LEU A 723 -13.62 -17.53 -0.32
CA LEU A 723 -14.90 -16.86 -0.10
C LEU A 723 -14.73 -15.50 0.57
N SER A 724 -13.78 -15.34 1.52
CA SER A 724 -13.43 -14.03 2.06
C SER A 724 -12.99 -13.06 0.95
N PHE A 725 -12.06 -13.44 0.08
CA PHE A 725 -11.62 -12.56 -1.01
C PHE A 725 -12.73 -12.25 -2.02
N ILE A 726 -13.63 -13.20 -2.31
CA ILE A 726 -14.81 -12.96 -3.15
C ILE A 726 -15.76 -11.94 -2.51
N LEU A 727 -15.99 -12.01 -1.19
CA LEU A 727 -16.80 -11.02 -0.48
C LEU A 727 -16.21 -9.60 -0.58
N HIS A 728 -14.88 -9.48 -0.48
CA HIS A 728 -14.21 -8.19 -0.68
C HIS A 728 -14.27 -7.74 -2.15
N GLY A 729 -14.25 -8.67 -3.10
CA GLY A 729 -14.58 -8.41 -4.50
C GLY A 729 -15.96 -7.75 -4.68
N LEU A 730 -16.99 -8.33 -4.06
CA LEU A 730 -18.34 -7.76 -4.07
C LEU A 730 -18.39 -6.41 -3.32
N MET A 731 -17.78 -6.30 -2.14
CA MET A 731 -17.71 -5.03 -1.38
C MET A 731 -17.00 -3.91 -2.14
N SER A 732 -15.95 -4.21 -2.90
CA SER A 732 -15.32 -3.22 -3.81
C SER A 732 -16.32 -2.75 -4.88
N MET A 733 -17.14 -3.64 -5.44
CA MET A 733 -18.20 -3.24 -6.37
C MET A 733 -19.32 -2.45 -5.69
N CYS A 734 -19.67 -2.74 -4.42
CA CYS A 734 -20.57 -1.91 -3.61
C CYS A 734 -20.02 -0.48 -3.43
N ASN A 735 -18.75 -0.37 -3.04
CA ASN A 735 -18.07 0.92 -2.86
C ASN A 735 -18.05 1.70 -4.19
N ASP A 736 -17.70 1.03 -5.28
CA ASP A 736 -17.62 1.62 -6.62
C ASP A 736 -18.98 2.15 -7.10
N MET A 737 -20.08 1.45 -6.79
CA MET A 737 -21.44 1.97 -7.01
C MET A 737 -21.73 3.24 -6.23
N VAL A 738 -21.38 3.31 -4.94
CA VAL A 738 -21.63 4.49 -4.08
C VAL A 738 -20.81 5.70 -4.56
N HIS A 739 -19.53 5.50 -4.89
CA HIS A 739 -18.69 6.57 -5.42
C HIS A 739 -19.15 7.06 -6.80
N PHE A 740 -19.63 6.17 -7.68
CA PHE A 740 -20.20 6.55 -8.98
C PHE A 740 -21.45 7.42 -8.81
N HIS A 741 -22.36 7.08 -7.89
CA HIS A 741 -23.56 7.88 -7.61
C HIS A 741 -23.19 9.30 -7.15
N ASN A 742 -22.22 9.45 -6.25
CA ASN A 742 -21.73 10.75 -5.80
C ASN A 742 -21.08 11.61 -6.91
N GLN A 743 -20.60 11.00 -8.00
CA GLN A 743 -20.13 11.73 -9.20
C GLN A 743 -21.23 11.98 -10.25
N SER A 744 -22.27 11.13 -10.32
CA SER A 744 -23.37 11.25 -11.29
C SER A 744 -24.12 12.60 -11.24
N ILE A 745 -24.07 13.26 -10.07
CA ILE A 745 -24.59 14.61 -9.81
C ILE A 745 -24.05 15.64 -10.82
N TYR A 746 -22.82 15.47 -11.32
CA TYR A 746 -22.20 16.36 -12.30
C TYR A 746 -22.62 16.08 -13.77
N LEU A 747 -23.29 14.96 -14.04
CA LEU A 747 -23.69 14.54 -15.40
C LEU A 747 -25.21 14.51 -15.62
N GLY A 748 -26.02 14.72 -14.57
CA GLY A 748 -27.45 15.03 -14.68
C GLY A 748 -28.40 13.89 -15.08
N ASN A 749 -27.90 12.67 -15.25
CA ASN A 749 -28.66 11.48 -15.65
C ASN A 749 -28.65 10.39 -14.55
N ALA A 750 -29.40 10.60 -13.47
CA ALA A 750 -29.59 9.61 -12.41
C ALA A 750 -31.06 9.57 -11.95
N ALA A 751 -31.82 8.55 -12.40
CA ALA A 751 -33.23 8.38 -12.01
C ALA A 751 -33.80 6.95 -12.19
N GLN A 752 -33.30 6.15 -13.15
CA GLN A 752 -33.91 4.84 -13.50
C GLN A 752 -32.98 3.62 -13.39
N GLY A 753 -31.66 3.78 -13.24
CA GLY A 753 -30.72 2.65 -13.12
C GLY A 753 -30.53 2.08 -11.71
N ASP A 754 -30.49 2.96 -10.70
CA ASP A 754 -30.10 2.67 -9.31
C ASP A 754 -30.75 1.41 -8.69
N ASN A 755 -32.08 1.30 -8.81
CA ASN A 755 -32.84 0.21 -8.20
C ASN A 755 -32.51 -1.19 -8.78
N ASP A 756 -32.10 -1.30 -10.04
CA ASP A 756 -31.73 -2.60 -10.62
C ASP A 756 -30.31 -3.00 -10.19
N SER A 757 -29.38 -2.05 -10.22
CA SER A 757 -28.01 -2.21 -9.72
C SER A 757 -27.98 -2.65 -8.25
N ARG A 758 -28.75 -1.98 -7.38
CA ARG A 758 -28.86 -2.34 -5.95
C ARG A 758 -29.34 -3.79 -5.78
N ARG A 759 -30.40 -4.19 -6.50
CA ARG A 759 -30.97 -5.56 -6.45
C ARG A 759 -29.99 -6.64 -6.89
N ARG A 760 -29.23 -6.41 -7.97
CA ARG A 760 -28.19 -7.36 -8.43
C ARG A 760 -27.13 -7.57 -7.36
N MET A 761 -26.66 -6.49 -6.73
CA MET A 761 -25.67 -6.58 -5.66
C MET A 761 -26.21 -7.31 -4.42
N THR A 762 -27.45 -7.04 -4.00
CA THR A 762 -28.11 -7.80 -2.92
C THR A 762 -28.20 -9.30 -3.27
N ALA A 763 -28.59 -9.64 -4.50
CA ALA A 763 -28.67 -11.03 -4.95
C ALA A 763 -27.30 -11.74 -4.96
N ALA A 764 -26.24 -11.04 -5.39
CA ALA A 764 -24.87 -11.55 -5.38
C ALA A 764 -24.37 -11.85 -3.95
N LEU A 765 -24.69 -10.98 -3.00
CA LEU A 765 -24.34 -11.15 -1.59
C LEU A 765 -25.14 -12.30 -0.92
N GLU A 766 -26.44 -12.44 -1.19
CA GLU A 766 -27.24 -13.59 -0.71
C GLU A 766 -26.78 -14.93 -1.34
N LEU A 767 -26.36 -14.92 -2.61
CA LEU A 767 -25.74 -16.06 -3.26
C LEU A 767 -24.39 -16.41 -2.60
N TRP A 768 -23.56 -15.39 -2.29
CA TRP A 768 -22.34 -15.57 -1.51
C TRP A 768 -22.62 -16.18 -0.13
N LYS A 769 -23.62 -15.67 0.59
CA LYS A 769 -24.03 -16.18 1.92
C LYS A 769 -24.43 -17.65 1.85
N THR A 770 -25.18 -18.03 0.83
CA THR A 770 -25.60 -19.41 0.58
C THR A 770 -24.40 -20.34 0.34
N LYS A 771 -23.40 -19.90 -0.43
CA LYS A 771 -22.16 -20.66 -0.66
C LYS A 771 -21.28 -20.72 0.60
N TYR A 772 -21.22 -19.63 1.36
CA TYR A 772 -20.48 -19.55 2.62
C TYR A 772 -21.06 -20.48 3.70
N ASP A 773 -22.38 -20.50 3.87
CA ASP A 773 -23.05 -21.42 4.80
C ASP A 773 -22.79 -22.89 4.45
N ALA A 774 -22.76 -23.24 3.16
CA ALA A 774 -22.42 -24.59 2.71
C ALA A 774 -20.96 -24.97 3.06
N CYS A 775 -20.01 -24.05 2.83
CA CYS A 775 -18.61 -24.22 3.21
C CYS A 775 -18.46 -24.36 4.74
N ALA A 776 -19.09 -23.46 5.50
CA ALA A 776 -19.07 -23.45 6.95
C ALA A 776 -19.70 -24.72 7.56
N MET A 777 -20.81 -25.22 7.02
CA MET A 777 -21.40 -26.51 7.44
C MET A 777 -20.47 -27.69 7.15
N GLY A 778 -19.80 -27.71 6.00
CA GLY A 778 -18.79 -28.73 5.67
C GLY A 778 -17.62 -28.71 6.65
N THR A 779 -17.01 -27.53 6.89
CA THR A 779 -15.95 -27.37 7.90
C THR A 779 -16.43 -27.76 9.29
N ARG A 780 -17.67 -27.42 9.66
CA ARG A 780 -18.23 -27.75 10.97
C ARG A 780 -18.34 -29.25 11.24
N GLN A 781 -18.54 -30.05 10.19
CA GLN A 781 -18.61 -31.52 10.29
C GLN A 781 -17.24 -32.20 10.48
N THR A 782 -16.13 -31.47 10.29
CA THR A 782 -14.76 -32.00 10.43
C THR A 782 -14.04 -31.55 11.71
N ILE A 783 -14.73 -30.91 12.66
CA ILE A 783 -14.13 -30.38 13.89
C ILE A 783 -14.51 -31.26 15.10
N ASP A 784 -13.58 -32.11 15.52
CA ASP A 784 -13.75 -33.02 16.67
C ASP A 784 -13.38 -32.40 18.04
N GLN A 785 -12.67 -31.26 18.09
CA GLN A 785 -12.16 -30.66 19.34
C GLN A 785 -12.89 -29.36 19.72
N ASP A 786 -13.32 -29.26 20.99
CA ASP A 786 -14.04 -28.12 21.57
C ASP A 786 -13.30 -26.77 21.47
N SER A 787 -11.96 -26.75 21.41
CA SER A 787 -11.20 -25.49 21.25
C SER A 787 -11.35 -24.92 19.84
N SER A 788 -11.08 -25.72 18.81
CA SER A 788 -11.34 -25.36 17.42
C SER A 788 -12.83 -25.14 17.14
N LEU A 789 -13.71 -25.78 17.90
CA LEU A 789 -15.16 -25.58 17.87
C LEU A 789 -15.58 -24.15 18.28
N HIS A 790 -14.78 -23.50 19.11
CA HIS A 790 -14.92 -22.11 19.57
C HIS A 790 -14.23 -21.13 18.63
N GLU A 791 -13.00 -21.42 18.19
CA GLU A 791 -12.24 -20.61 17.22
C GLU A 791 -13.04 -20.43 15.91
N PHE A 792 -13.51 -21.53 15.32
CA PHE A 792 -14.40 -21.53 14.15
C PHE A 792 -15.67 -20.70 14.37
N ARG A 793 -16.24 -20.69 15.58
CA ARG A 793 -17.43 -19.87 15.89
C ARG A 793 -17.07 -18.37 15.89
N GLN A 794 -15.91 -18.00 16.43
CA GLN A 794 -15.44 -16.62 16.44
C GLN A 794 -15.14 -16.11 15.02
N GLU A 795 -14.52 -16.93 14.17
CA GLU A 795 -14.27 -16.65 12.75
C GLU A 795 -15.57 -16.50 11.97
N ASN A 796 -16.49 -17.47 12.08
CA ASN A 796 -17.78 -17.45 11.39
C ASN A 796 -18.57 -16.15 11.68
N VAL A 797 -18.67 -15.76 12.95
CA VAL A 797 -19.34 -14.50 13.34
C VAL A 797 -18.60 -13.28 12.79
N ALA A 798 -17.27 -13.31 12.72
CA ALA A 798 -16.49 -12.22 12.12
C ALA A 798 -16.73 -12.10 10.61
N PHE A 799 -16.81 -13.20 9.87
CA PHE A 799 -17.09 -13.16 8.43
C PHE A 799 -18.55 -12.78 8.14
N LEU A 800 -19.51 -13.26 8.93
CA LEU A 800 -20.90 -12.83 8.78
C LEU A 800 -21.11 -11.33 9.12
N ALA A 801 -20.28 -10.76 9.99
CA ALA A 801 -20.29 -9.31 10.24
C ALA A 801 -19.80 -8.50 9.03
N LEU A 802 -18.84 -9.00 8.24
CA LEU A 802 -18.47 -8.37 6.95
C LEU A 802 -19.65 -8.41 5.98
N TYR A 803 -20.29 -9.57 5.84
CA TYR A 803 -21.46 -9.76 4.98
C TYR A 803 -22.60 -8.79 5.32
N HIS A 804 -22.96 -8.68 6.61
CA HIS A 804 -23.97 -7.70 7.03
C HIS A 804 -23.52 -6.25 6.80
N THR A 805 -22.23 -5.94 6.95
CA THR A 805 -21.69 -4.60 6.64
C THR A 805 -21.74 -4.31 5.14
N ALA A 806 -21.52 -5.30 4.26
CA ALA A 806 -21.62 -5.16 2.81
C ALA A 806 -23.02 -4.73 2.36
N HIS A 807 -24.08 -5.31 2.96
CA HIS A 807 -25.45 -4.86 2.71
C HIS A 807 -25.71 -3.44 3.26
N ILE A 808 -25.21 -3.11 4.45
CA ILE A 808 -25.37 -1.75 5.01
C ILE A 808 -24.72 -0.70 4.10
N VAL A 809 -23.54 -0.96 3.54
CA VAL A 809 -22.84 -0.04 2.61
C VAL A 809 -23.60 0.16 1.28
N VAL A 810 -24.38 -0.84 0.83
CA VAL A 810 -25.23 -0.75 -0.37
C VAL A 810 -26.49 0.13 -0.16
N ASP A 811 -26.89 0.33 1.09
CA ASP A 811 -28.10 1.05 1.47
C ASP A 811 -27.85 2.35 2.25
N ALA A 812 -26.67 2.57 2.83
CA ALA A 812 -26.38 3.70 3.72
C ALA A 812 -24.96 4.28 3.53
N ASP A 813 -24.85 5.61 3.46
CA ASP A 813 -23.56 6.30 3.48
C ASP A 813 -22.97 6.31 4.90
N ILE A 814 -21.86 5.59 5.07
CA ILE A 814 -21.19 5.40 6.36
C ILE A 814 -20.57 6.70 6.89
N ARG A 815 -20.10 7.60 6.02
CA ARG A 815 -19.54 8.91 6.40
C ARG A 815 -20.65 9.80 6.96
N HIS A 816 -21.80 9.87 6.30
CA HIS A 816 -22.94 10.63 6.79
C HIS A 816 -23.48 10.09 8.12
N LEU A 817 -23.54 8.75 8.30
CA LEU A 817 -23.86 8.13 9.59
C LEU A 817 -22.89 8.55 10.71
N GLN A 818 -21.57 8.49 10.46
CA GLN A 818 -20.54 8.88 11.45
C GLN A 818 -20.60 10.37 11.80
N ILE A 819 -20.78 11.24 10.81
CA ILE A 819 -20.87 12.69 11.03
C ILE A 819 -22.16 13.06 11.79
N ALA A 820 -23.30 12.49 11.41
CA ALA A 820 -24.58 12.72 12.09
C ALA A 820 -24.56 12.22 13.54
N ALA A 821 -23.83 11.14 13.82
CA ALA A 821 -23.58 10.62 15.16
C ALA A 821 -22.62 11.47 16.01
N GLY A 822 -22.11 12.60 15.50
CA GLY A 822 -21.30 13.54 16.25
C GLY A 822 -19.77 13.38 16.10
N ALA A 823 -19.28 12.63 15.10
CA ALA A 823 -17.85 12.56 14.84
C ALA A 823 -17.20 13.96 14.68
N GLU A 824 -16.12 14.21 15.41
CA GLU A 824 -15.33 15.46 15.34
C GLU A 824 -14.33 15.44 14.19
N ALA A 825 -13.82 14.26 13.84
CA ALA A 825 -12.93 14.02 12.72
C ALA A 825 -13.12 12.61 12.17
N ILE A 826 -12.90 12.44 10.88
CA ILE A 826 -12.80 11.14 10.21
C ILE A 826 -11.43 11.08 9.54
N PHE A 827 -10.53 10.23 10.03
CA PHE A 827 -9.21 9.96 9.45
C PHE A 827 -8.38 11.23 9.16
N GLY A 828 -8.32 12.13 10.16
CA GLY A 828 -7.59 13.40 10.09
C GLY A 828 -8.37 14.54 9.43
N HIS A 829 -9.46 14.27 8.70
CA HIS A 829 -10.38 15.30 8.24
C HIS A 829 -11.27 15.77 9.39
N VAL A 830 -11.01 16.98 9.89
CA VAL A 830 -11.85 17.62 10.92
C VAL A 830 -13.21 17.98 10.30
N VAL A 831 -14.29 17.53 10.94
CA VAL A 831 -15.67 17.71 10.48
C VAL A 831 -16.12 19.15 10.73
N THR A 832 -16.51 19.86 9.67
CA THR A 832 -17.04 21.22 9.79
C THR A 832 -18.51 21.25 10.21
N SER A 833 -18.97 22.39 10.74
CA SER A 833 -20.39 22.58 11.12
C SER A 833 -21.33 22.44 9.93
N ALA A 834 -20.90 22.82 8.71
CA ALA A 834 -21.69 22.71 7.50
C ALA A 834 -21.86 21.24 7.07
N GLU A 835 -20.78 20.45 7.06
CA GLU A 835 -20.84 19.01 6.79
C GLU A 835 -21.69 18.26 7.82
N ARG A 836 -21.73 18.75 9.06
CA ARG A 836 -22.59 18.17 10.11
C ARG A 836 -24.07 18.45 9.85
N GLU A 837 -24.43 19.67 9.47
CA GLU A 837 -25.80 20.02 9.06
C GLU A 837 -26.23 19.20 7.82
N GLU A 838 -25.37 19.16 6.80
CA GLU A 838 -25.55 18.37 5.58
C GLU A 838 -25.74 16.88 5.87
N SER A 839 -24.88 16.27 6.69
CA SER A 839 -24.96 14.84 7.01
C SER A 839 -26.17 14.50 7.88
N THR A 840 -26.49 15.35 8.86
CA THR A 840 -27.68 15.21 9.70
C THR A 840 -28.95 15.26 8.83
N LYS A 841 -28.97 16.16 7.84
CA LYS A 841 -30.04 16.22 6.85
C LYS A 841 -30.06 14.98 5.96
N ALA A 842 -28.94 14.55 5.40
CA ALA A 842 -28.85 13.40 4.50
C ALA A 842 -29.34 12.11 5.16
N VAL A 843 -28.92 11.83 6.40
CA VAL A 843 -29.40 10.67 7.17
C VAL A 843 -30.89 10.79 7.48
N MET A 844 -31.39 11.99 7.81
CA MET A 844 -32.82 12.23 8.04
C MET A 844 -33.67 12.06 6.78
N GLU A 845 -33.16 12.47 5.62
CA GLU A 845 -33.82 12.28 4.33
C GLU A 845 -33.81 10.80 3.91
N TRP A 846 -32.70 10.08 4.09
CA TRP A 846 -32.60 8.63 3.88
C TRP A 846 -33.63 7.84 4.71
N VAL A 847 -33.66 8.02 6.04
CA VAL A 847 -34.57 7.28 6.94
C VAL A 847 -36.05 7.55 6.62
N ARG A 848 -36.39 8.76 6.14
CA ARG A 848 -37.79 9.18 5.92
C ARG A 848 -38.29 9.03 4.49
N GLN A 849 -37.41 9.13 3.49
CA GLN A 849 -37.76 9.09 2.06
C GLN A 849 -37.45 7.72 1.43
N SER A 850 -36.56 6.92 2.01
CA SER A 850 -36.17 5.58 1.51
C SER A 850 -36.36 4.48 2.57
N PRO A 851 -37.59 4.30 3.10
CA PRO A 851 -37.85 3.43 4.26
C PRO A 851 -37.54 1.95 4.01
N ASP A 852 -37.62 1.46 2.77
CA ASP A 852 -37.27 0.08 2.42
C ASP A 852 -35.76 -0.16 2.54
N SER A 853 -34.95 0.79 2.05
CA SER A 853 -33.48 0.77 2.12
C SER A 853 -32.99 0.91 3.57
N ALA A 854 -33.53 1.88 4.30
CA ALA A 854 -33.28 2.02 5.73
C ALA A 854 -33.72 0.77 6.52
N GLY A 855 -34.87 0.18 6.19
CA GLY A 855 -35.36 -1.07 6.79
C GLY A 855 -34.43 -2.26 6.55
N HIS A 856 -33.89 -2.39 5.33
CA HIS A 856 -32.91 -3.42 4.98
C HIS A 856 -31.58 -3.23 5.75
N ALA A 857 -31.04 -2.01 5.79
CA ALA A 857 -29.84 -1.69 6.58
C ALA A 857 -30.04 -1.98 8.09
N ALA A 858 -31.19 -1.59 8.66
CA ALA A 858 -31.57 -1.96 10.03
C ALA A 858 -31.60 -3.48 10.24
N TRP A 859 -32.09 -4.26 9.26
CA TRP A 859 -32.15 -5.70 9.38
C TRP A 859 -30.76 -6.34 9.45
N HIS A 860 -29.85 -5.97 8.55
CA HIS A 860 -28.47 -6.50 8.56
C HIS A 860 -27.71 -6.07 9.82
N ALA A 861 -27.88 -4.81 10.26
CA ALA A 861 -27.32 -4.34 11.54
C ALA A 861 -27.83 -5.17 12.72
N ALA A 862 -29.15 -5.37 12.81
CA ALA A 862 -29.80 -6.15 13.86
C ALA A 862 -29.35 -7.62 13.89
N GLN A 863 -29.26 -8.30 12.74
CA GLN A 863 -28.77 -9.68 12.68
C GLN A 863 -27.31 -9.76 13.16
N MET A 864 -26.44 -8.89 12.66
CA MET A 864 -25.01 -8.83 13.04
C MET A 864 -24.81 -8.65 14.55
N ILE A 865 -25.56 -7.73 15.16
CA ILE A 865 -25.53 -7.49 16.61
C ILE A 865 -26.05 -8.71 17.38
N ARG A 866 -27.13 -9.35 16.91
CA ARG A 866 -27.68 -10.57 17.55
C ARG A 866 -26.69 -11.73 17.49
N GLU A 867 -26.10 -12.02 16.33
CA GLU A 867 -25.14 -13.11 16.19
C GLU A 867 -23.87 -12.87 16.99
N GLY A 868 -23.39 -11.62 17.07
CA GLY A 868 -22.31 -11.22 17.97
C GLY A 868 -22.60 -11.55 19.44
N LEU A 869 -23.80 -11.21 19.92
CA LEU A 869 -24.19 -11.42 21.33
C LEU A 869 -24.43 -12.90 21.66
N LEU A 870 -25.05 -13.67 20.77
CA LEU A 870 -25.38 -15.07 21.01
C LEU A 870 -24.15 -15.99 20.96
N ASN A 871 -23.19 -15.68 20.10
CA ASN A 871 -22.10 -16.60 19.77
C ASN A 871 -20.75 -16.22 20.42
N LEU A 872 -20.50 -14.94 20.77
CA LEU A 872 -19.23 -14.47 21.30
C LEU A 872 -19.30 -14.14 22.80
N ARG A 873 -18.24 -14.49 23.53
CA ARG A 873 -18.03 -14.02 24.90
C ARG A 873 -17.51 -12.59 24.89
N ASN A 874 -18.27 -11.64 25.44
CA ASN A 874 -17.94 -10.22 25.52
C ASN A 874 -17.50 -9.63 24.17
N TRP A 875 -18.20 -9.99 23.07
CA TRP A 875 -17.95 -9.53 21.70
C TRP A 875 -16.54 -9.85 21.13
N LYS A 876 -15.75 -10.74 21.74
CA LYS A 876 -14.38 -11.01 21.28
C LYS A 876 -14.35 -12.01 20.11
N ALA A 877 -14.04 -11.52 18.91
CA ALA A 877 -13.88 -12.31 17.67
C ALA A 877 -12.40 -12.55 17.30
N ASN A 878 -11.69 -13.33 18.13
CA ASN A 878 -10.31 -13.82 17.96
C ASN A 878 -9.27 -12.95 17.23
N GLY A 879 -9.28 -11.62 17.43
CA GLY A 879 -8.27 -10.72 16.86
C GLY A 879 -8.49 -10.28 15.41
N MET A 880 -9.62 -10.64 14.77
CA MET A 880 -9.97 -10.17 13.42
C MET A 880 -10.12 -8.63 13.40
N PHE A 881 -9.40 -7.94 12.50
CA PHE A 881 -9.27 -6.46 12.52
C PHE A 881 -10.53 -5.70 12.08
N HIS A 882 -11.42 -6.34 11.35
CA HIS A 882 -12.66 -5.71 10.86
C HIS A 882 -13.83 -5.74 11.86
N TYR A 883 -13.91 -6.76 12.72
CA TYR A 883 -15.15 -7.05 13.45
C TYR A 883 -15.64 -5.91 14.38
N PRO A 884 -14.77 -5.20 15.14
CA PRO A 884 -15.18 -4.03 15.92
C PRO A 884 -15.74 -2.86 15.08
N TRP A 885 -15.26 -2.70 13.84
CA TRP A 885 -15.78 -1.69 12.90
C TRP A 885 -17.15 -2.08 12.35
N CYS A 886 -17.33 -3.35 11.99
CA CYS A 886 -18.65 -3.90 11.62
C CYS A 886 -19.69 -3.66 12.73
N LEU A 887 -19.34 -3.96 14.00
CA LEU A 887 -20.21 -3.68 15.15
C LEU A 887 -20.52 -2.19 15.30
N TYR A 888 -19.52 -1.31 15.23
CA TYR A 888 -19.71 0.13 15.31
C TYR A 888 -20.70 0.65 14.26
N ILE A 889 -20.52 0.25 12.99
CA ILE A 889 -21.42 0.59 11.88
C ILE A 889 -22.84 0.07 12.14
N GLY A 890 -23.00 -1.15 12.66
CA GLY A 890 -24.29 -1.71 13.06
C GLY A 890 -24.99 -0.90 14.17
N VAL A 891 -24.24 -0.40 15.16
CA VAL A 891 -24.78 0.47 16.22
C VAL A 891 -25.19 1.83 15.66
N LEU A 892 -24.36 2.46 14.81
CA LEU A 892 -24.72 3.74 14.17
C LEU A 892 -25.97 3.61 13.30
N THR A 893 -26.05 2.56 12.49
CA THR A 893 -27.21 2.27 11.63
C THR A 893 -28.48 2.07 12.47
N THR A 894 -28.37 1.34 13.57
CA THR A 894 -29.46 1.15 14.55
C THR A 894 -29.90 2.49 15.14
N TRP A 895 -28.97 3.29 15.67
CA TRP A 895 -29.26 4.56 16.31
C TRP A 895 -29.92 5.55 15.34
N ALA A 896 -29.34 5.74 14.15
CA ALA A 896 -29.84 6.70 13.16
C ALA A 896 -31.31 6.43 12.78
N ILE A 897 -31.67 5.16 12.61
CA ILE A 897 -33.04 4.77 12.25
C ILE A 897 -34.02 5.00 13.42
N VAL A 898 -33.61 4.79 14.68
CA VAL A 898 -34.44 5.13 15.85
C VAL A 898 -34.59 6.64 16.04
N HIS A 899 -33.51 7.40 15.86
CA HIS A 899 -33.46 8.84 16.09
C HIS A 899 -34.23 9.61 15.00
N PHE A 900 -33.96 9.36 13.71
CA PHE A 900 -34.50 10.17 12.62
C PHE A 900 -35.89 9.73 12.11
N SER A 901 -36.37 8.53 12.46
CA SER A 901 -37.73 8.08 12.09
C SER A 901 -38.85 8.82 12.84
N GLN A 902 -38.54 9.42 13.99
CA GLN A 902 -39.50 10.19 14.79
C GLN A 902 -39.85 11.52 14.08
N GLY A 903 -41.14 11.85 14.03
CA GLY A 903 -41.63 13.09 13.43
C GLY A 903 -41.63 14.26 14.43
N GLN A 904 -41.48 15.50 13.94
CA GLN A 904 -41.40 16.72 14.78
C GLN A 904 -42.63 17.00 15.68
N ASN A 905 -43.74 16.27 15.51
CA ASN A 905 -45.02 16.50 16.20
C ASN A 905 -45.46 15.33 17.12
N ASP A 906 -44.62 14.32 17.37
CA ASP A 906 -44.93 13.28 18.36
C ASP A 906 -44.29 13.66 19.71
N ASP A 907 -45.10 14.09 20.68
CA ASP A 907 -44.65 14.57 22.01
C ASP A 907 -43.92 13.50 22.87
N ARG A 908 -43.76 12.29 22.33
CA ARG A 908 -43.04 11.16 22.93
C ARG A 908 -41.53 11.27 22.76
N ARG A 909 -40.93 12.39 23.18
CA ARG A 909 -39.46 12.50 23.25
C ARG A 909 -38.89 11.41 24.17
N GLY A 910 -38.02 10.58 23.61
CA GLY A 910 -37.10 9.72 24.35
C GLY A 910 -37.63 8.34 24.74
N CYS A 911 -36.73 7.36 24.71
CA CYS A 911 -36.85 6.13 25.50
C CYS A 911 -36.99 6.52 27.00
N HIS A 912 -37.86 5.84 27.76
CA HIS A 912 -38.36 6.27 29.09
C HIS A 912 -37.32 6.41 30.23
N HIS A 913 -36.02 6.37 29.96
CA HIS A 913 -34.94 6.48 30.94
C HIS A 913 -34.58 7.92 31.35
N SER A 914 -35.20 8.95 30.78
CA SER A 914 -34.95 10.40 31.03
C SER A 914 -35.35 10.91 32.43
N VAL A 915 -35.30 10.04 33.45
CA VAL A 915 -35.66 10.31 34.86
C VAL A 915 -34.59 9.78 35.83
N GLY A 916 -33.56 9.08 35.33
CA GLY A 916 -32.41 8.64 36.12
C GLY A 916 -31.11 8.95 35.38
N GLY A 917 -30.20 9.70 36.04
CA GLY A 917 -28.92 10.10 35.46
C GLY A 917 -27.97 8.94 35.18
N ASP A 918 -26.84 9.25 34.56
CA ASP A 918 -25.93 8.35 33.83
C ASP A 918 -25.55 7.06 34.58
N ASP A 919 -25.42 7.10 35.90
CA ASP A 919 -25.12 5.97 36.78
C ASP A 919 -26.20 4.85 36.68
N ILE A 920 -27.47 5.24 36.48
CA ILE A 920 -28.61 4.33 36.25
C ILE A 920 -28.56 3.76 34.83
N LEU A 921 -28.19 4.56 33.82
CA LEU A 921 -27.99 4.08 32.45
C LEU A 921 -26.82 3.09 32.35
N GLN A 922 -25.69 3.36 33.03
CA GLN A 922 -24.53 2.47 33.02
C GLN A 922 -24.75 1.15 33.78
N THR A 923 -25.62 1.14 34.80
CA THR A 923 -25.98 -0.07 35.55
C THR A 923 -27.08 -0.89 34.85
N GLN A 924 -27.99 -0.25 34.10
CA GLN A 924 -29.06 -0.94 33.36
C GLN A 924 -28.75 -1.22 31.87
N SER A 925 -27.64 -0.72 31.34
CA SER A 925 -27.25 -0.82 29.91
C SER A 925 -27.42 -2.22 29.32
N LYS A 926 -26.99 -3.27 30.03
CA LYS A 926 -27.14 -4.66 29.58
C LYS A 926 -28.60 -5.09 29.44
N ALA A 927 -29.47 -4.70 30.35
CA ALA A 927 -30.90 -5.04 30.28
C ALA A 927 -31.57 -4.33 29.09
N LEU A 928 -31.27 -3.04 28.90
CA LEU A 928 -31.75 -2.24 27.76
C LEU A 928 -31.23 -2.81 26.42
N MET A 929 -29.96 -3.22 26.36
CA MET A 929 -29.36 -3.89 25.20
C MET A 929 -30.07 -5.21 24.89
N HIS A 930 -30.27 -6.08 25.88
CA HIS A 930 -31.00 -7.35 25.70
C HIS A 930 -32.45 -7.12 25.26
N GLN A 931 -33.13 -6.11 25.79
CA GLN A 931 -34.49 -5.73 25.38
C GLN A 931 -34.53 -5.27 23.90
N THR A 932 -33.64 -4.36 23.51
CA THR A 932 -33.52 -3.89 22.12
C THR A 932 -33.23 -5.04 21.16
N ILE A 933 -32.30 -5.95 21.49
CA ILE A 933 -31.95 -7.09 20.64
C ILE A 933 -33.08 -8.15 20.61
N SER A 934 -33.82 -8.34 21.70
CA SER A 934 -35.01 -9.20 21.73
C SER A 934 -36.12 -8.68 20.82
N ASN A 935 -36.38 -7.36 20.85
CA ASN A 935 -37.33 -6.72 19.95
C ASN A 935 -36.87 -6.86 18.48
N MET A 936 -35.62 -6.50 18.17
CA MET A 936 -35.00 -6.71 16.85
C MET A 936 -35.17 -8.13 16.31
N ALA A 937 -34.96 -9.15 17.16
CA ALA A 937 -35.05 -10.56 16.77
C ALA A 937 -36.48 -11.02 16.41
N SER A 938 -37.51 -10.27 16.80
CA SER A 938 -38.91 -10.54 16.43
C SER A 938 -39.34 -9.89 15.10
N CYS A 939 -38.49 -9.05 14.50
CA CYS A 939 -38.83 -8.24 13.32
C CYS A 939 -38.47 -8.93 12.00
N THR A 940 -39.26 -8.67 10.96
CA THR A 940 -38.95 -9.07 9.57
C THR A 940 -38.25 -7.93 8.82
N PRO A 941 -37.54 -8.16 7.70
CA PRO A 941 -36.97 -7.07 6.90
C PRO A 941 -38.00 -5.99 6.51
N ALA A 942 -39.22 -6.40 6.19
CA ALA A 942 -40.31 -5.49 5.79
C ALA A 942 -41.01 -4.77 6.97
N THR A 943 -40.74 -5.15 8.23
CA THR A 943 -41.30 -4.46 9.41
C THR A 943 -40.26 -3.81 10.30
N ILE A 944 -38.97 -4.20 10.25
CA ILE A 944 -37.99 -3.76 11.24
C ILE A 944 -37.81 -2.24 11.29
N GLY A 945 -37.77 -1.54 10.14
CA GLY A 945 -37.73 -0.07 10.13
C GLY A 945 -38.94 0.58 10.82
N ARG A 946 -40.09 -0.09 10.85
CA ARG A 946 -41.31 0.33 11.56
C ARG A 946 -41.35 -0.13 13.01
N ASP A 947 -40.70 -1.22 13.39
CA ASP A 947 -40.71 -1.73 14.77
C ASP A 947 -39.54 -1.20 15.61
N LEU A 948 -38.43 -0.80 14.98
CA LEU A 948 -37.21 -0.34 15.65
C LEU A 948 -37.41 0.98 16.43
N HIS A 949 -38.34 1.87 16.03
CA HIS A 949 -38.64 3.10 16.79
C HIS A 949 -39.13 2.85 18.24
N ARG A 950 -39.48 1.61 18.57
CA ARG A 950 -39.87 1.17 19.93
C ARG A 950 -38.69 0.65 20.75
N CYS A 951 -37.50 0.64 20.17
CA CYS A 951 -36.27 0.13 20.76
C CYS A 951 -35.39 1.29 21.24
N CYS A 952 -34.40 0.96 22.06
CA CYS A 952 -33.64 1.92 22.86
C CYS A 952 -32.14 1.71 22.61
N PRO A 953 -31.49 2.53 21.76
CA PRO A 953 -30.12 2.26 21.29
C PRO A 953 -29.06 2.49 22.38
N HIS A 954 -29.31 3.34 23.38
CA HIS A 954 -28.32 3.72 24.40
C HIS A 954 -27.70 2.53 25.15
N GLY A 955 -28.50 1.54 25.57
CA GLY A 955 -27.96 0.35 26.25
C GLY A 955 -26.97 -0.44 25.39
N LEU A 956 -27.25 -0.53 24.09
CA LEU A 956 -26.37 -1.16 23.10
C LEU A 956 -25.12 -0.31 22.83
N ALA A 957 -25.27 1.00 22.65
CA ALA A 957 -24.15 1.93 22.46
C ALA A 957 -23.18 1.88 23.64
N ILE A 958 -23.69 1.89 24.88
CA ILE A 958 -22.89 1.79 26.11
C ILE A 958 -22.12 0.45 26.18
N GLU A 959 -22.75 -0.69 25.91
CA GLU A 959 -22.06 -1.99 25.99
C GLU A 959 -21.05 -2.20 24.85
N VAL A 960 -21.31 -1.68 23.65
CA VAL A 960 -20.34 -1.71 22.55
C VAL A 960 -19.20 -0.72 22.78
N ALA A 961 -19.47 0.47 23.32
CA ALA A 961 -18.43 1.42 23.76
C ALA A 961 -17.52 0.79 24.82
N LYS A 962 -18.09 0.16 25.87
CA LYS A 962 -17.34 -0.61 26.88
C LYS A 962 -16.47 -1.70 26.25
N TYR A 963 -16.94 -2.39 25.21
CA TYR A 963 -16.15 -3.36 24.44
C TYR A 963 -15.00 -2.70 23.67
N LEU A 964 -15.29 -1.68 22.85
CA LEU A 964 -14.29 -0.95 22.05
C LEU A 964 -13.19 -0.35 22.93
N LYS A 965 -13.52 0.08 24.15
CA LYS A 965 -12.57 0.55 25.19
C LYS A 965 -11.56 -0.52 25.64
N THR A 966 -11.84 -1.81 25.41
CA THR A 966 -10.90 -2.94 25.63
C THR A 966 -10.11 -3.33 24.38
N VAL A 967 -10.52 -2.86 23.21
CA VAL A 967 -9.82 -3.09 21.94
C VAL A 967 -8.64 -2.11 21.88
N ARG A 968 -7.40 -2.63 21.86
CA ARG A 968 -6.16 -1.83 21.87
C ARG A 968 -5.87 -1.17 20.51
N TRP A 969 -6.83 -0.44 19.96
CA TRP A 969 -6.78 0.22 18.64
C TRP A 969 -7.21 1.67 18.78
N THR A 970 -6.44 2.64 18.28
CA THR A 970 -6.89 4.05 18.27
C THR A 970 -8.11 4.25 17.35
N ALA A 971 -8.21 3.41 16.30
CA ALA A 971 -9.42 3.22 15.50
C ALA A 971 -10.67 2.94 16.36
N ALA A 972 -10.62 1.92 17.21
CA ALA A 972 -11.72 1.57 18.10
C ALA A 972 -11.96 2.65 19.17
N PHE A 973 -10.93 3.37 19.61
CA PHE A 973 -11.05 4.46 20.58
C PHE A 973 -11.77 5.70 20.02
N GLU A 974 -11.55 6.05 18.75
CA GLU A 974 -12.29 7.10 18.04
C GLU A 974 -13.78 6.71 17.88
N ALA A 975 -14.05 5.49 17.41
CA ALA A 975 -15.41 4.93 17.32
C ALA A 975 -16.13 4.88 18.69
N MET A 976 -15.40 4.50 19.75
CA MET A 976 -15.89 4.43 21.13
C MET A 976 -16.34 5.80 21.65
N LYS A 977 -15.58 6.88 21.36
CA LYS A 977 -16.00 8.25 21.70
C LYS A 977 -17.31 8.66 21.04
N VAL A 978 -17.53 8.28 19.77
CA VAL A 978 -18.78 8.59 19.06
C VAL A 978 -19.96 7.83 19.70
N LEU A 979 -19.75 6.58 20.12
CA LEU A 979 -20.78 5.82 20.85
C LEU A 979 -21.05 6.34 22.27
N GLU A 980 -20.04 6.89 22.97
CA GLU A 980 -20.26 7.60 24.24
C GLU A 980 -21.04 8.91 23.98
N GLY A 981 -20.63 9.71 23.00
CA GLY A 981 -21.28 10.99 22.65
C GLY A 981 -22.72 10.89 22.16
N ILE A 982 -23.12 9.78 21.53
CA ILE A 982 -24.54 9.50 21.22
C ILE A 982 -25.42 9.52 22.48
N VAL A 983 -24.92 9.01 23.61
CA VAL A 983 -25.67 8.96 24.87
C VAL A 983 -25.81 10.36 25.47
N ASP A 984 -24.77 11.17 25.37
CA ASP A 984 -24.74 12.53 25.90
C ASP A 984 -25.63 13.48 25.08
N MET A 985 -25.74 13.31 23.75
CA MET A 985 -26.49 14.21 22.87
C MET A 985 -28.01 14.24 23.10
N GLU A 986 -28.63 13.18 23.63
CA GLU A 986 -30.06 13.16 24.00
C GLU A 986 -30.32 13.62 25.45
N SER A 987 -29.29 14.04 26.20
CA SER A 987 -29.41 14.54 27.58
C SER A 987 -29.62 16.07 27.70
N LEU A 988 -29.60 16.79 26.57
CA LEU A 988 -29.64 18.26 26.44
C LEU A 988 -30.92 18.78 25.76
#